data_AF-A0A660VI94-F1
#
_entry.id   AF-A0A660VI94-F1
#
_cell.length_a   1.000
_cell.length_b   1.000
_cell.length_c   1.000
_cell.angle_alpha   90.00
_cell.angle_beta   90.00
_cell.angle_gamma   90.00
#
_symmetry.space_group_name_H-M   'P 1'
#
loop_
_entity.id
_entity.type
_entity.pdbx_description
1 polymer ?
#
loop_
_entity_poly.entity_id
_entity_poly.type
_entity_poly.pdbx_seq_one_letter_code
_entity_poly.pdbx_strand_id
1 'polypeptide(L)'
;MRKVLLLVAFGFAAGLCGCGPGGAAALALLALSSKKSETEKPRPPSAPTITTTTLPEGQVGVAYPATTLTATGGTTPYTWTDVNNTLQTYGLTLDASTGEIAGTPTQATPTGGVTVTIDVTDANNITAQKDFTLVIYPELQITTTSLPDGYEGQTGYSATLTATGGTGTYTWSITSGALPANLGWDATGATISGDIATGTAGVYPLQFEVTDGIQTVTADLTLTVHRQLQITTVSLPDAAEEVAYSCTFGASGGSAANYNWSISGQPSWLSIDAATGELSGTPPAGSAGTYTFTVQVTDGQQTASKQFDLVVKPAGSLTITTTTLPNGYEGQTGYNATLTATGGTGTYTWSMTSGRLPLNLIWDAATATISGDIATGTAGNYPLQFEVTDGIQTATVNLTLTVQAQLQITTASLPDATEGVAYSFTVTATGGNAANYSWSATGLPTGLDIDPSTGEISGTPAANTAGTHTVDVTVDDGLQNVSKQFDLTVNPATSPLTITTTSLPDATEGVAYSFTVQATGGNSSNYNWSISGQPSWLSINSSTGELSGTPPAGSAGIYTFTVEVTDGQVTASKQFDLLVKQGGGGTTLKADFEANPTYGKAPLTVNLTDKSTGRVTQWEWDFDGDGTVDSTVQNPTWTYNYPGWYTVRLRVSDGTNSDTCVKEKYILVASSVYYVDGAGGNDANGGTGWGDAFATIGKALSVAGGYDLVLVADATYNETDLSFSGKKICLKGVDHNTAGAQPVIDCQGKGRAFVFDSGEAKDSVIDNFTIRGGSAQEGGGVCCKNGSSPTVKNCAFNGNSASLYGGAIYCSSSRPTVMNCRFAGNSASRYGGAIACYNSSSPTITNCTFNDNSASDDGGAVYCYSSNPTLTGCAFSGNSASLRGGAVACNNSSNATLTDCIFSDNEADYGGAVDSISSSPSLMNCRFSGNSADERGGAIRCSQSAVTLTNCAFSGNSSDWYGGAIAFNSSSPTLTNCTFSGNSARFYGGAIYCSNSSSLTFNNCILWGDSASTSGDEIHAASRCTVTLNHCCVDNAGYGGVTSNITENNCIHDDPQFVCPEAGVLRLRHTSPCIDAGDNSLVPPDLRTDILGCPRIVGSSVDIGAYEHQGVIYVDPINGDDLNDGLS
;
A
#
# COMPACT_ATOMS: atom_id res chain seq x y z
N MET A 1 14.25 38.68 -43.57
CA MET A 1 14.36 40.16 -43.40
C MET A 1 15.77 40.60 -43.81
N ARG A 2 15.89 41.73 -44.56
CA ARG A 2 17.05 42.64 -44.88
C ARG A 2 18.47 42.22 -44.39
N LYS A 3 19.61 42.41 -45.07
CA LYS A 3 20.12 43.37 -46.11
C LYS A 3 21.62 43.03 -46.42
N VAL A 4 22.25 43.79 -47.35
CA VAL A 4 23.71 44.19 -47.50
C VAL A 4 24.37 43.68 -48.82
N LEU A 5 24.69 44.53 -49.84
CA LEU A 5 25.83 45.46 -50.12
C LEU A 5 27.13 44.73 -50.60
N LEU A 6 27.55 44.81 -51.88
CA LEU A 6 28.40 45.80 -52.61
C LEU A 6 29.95 45.65 -52.43
N LEU A 7 30.72 45.68 -53.54
CA LEU A 7 32.00 46.42 -53.82
C LEU A 7 32.80 45.71 -54.95
N VAL A 8 33.73 46.27 -55.76
CA VAL A 8 34.08 47.58 -56.39
C VAL A 8 35.43 47.36 -57.12
N ALA A 9 35.73 48.14 -58.16
CA ALA A 9 36.96 48.16 -58.95
C ALA A 9 38.01 49.23 -58.51
N PHE A 10 39.21 49.17 -59.12
CA PHE A 10 40.39 50.09 -59.20
C PHE A 10 40.13 51.63 -59.10
N GLY A 11 41.07 52.55 -58.83
CA GLY A 11 42.56 52.57 -58.83
C GLY A 11 43.14 53.96 -58.44
N PHE A 12 44.47 54.16 -58.59
CA PHE A 12 45.30 55.29 -58.09
C PHE A 12 45.25 56.62 -58.92
N ALA A 13 45.81 57.69 -58.32
CA ALA A 13 45.43 59.10 -58.47
C ALA A 13 46.24 60.04 -59.43
N ALA A 14 45.50 61.07 -59.87
CA ALA A 14 45.84 62.45 -60.25
C ALA A 14 46.41 62.80 -61.66
N GLY A 15 45.66 63.67 -62.35
CA GLY A 15 46.12 64.55 -63.44
C GLY A 15 45.03 65.58 -63.84
N LEU A 16 45.38 66.89 -63.90
CA LEU A 16 44.51 68.01 -64.31
C LEU A 16 45.24 68.87 -65.34
N CYS A 17 44.68 68.98 -66.54
CA CYS A 17 44.96 70.00 -67.55
C CYS A 17 43.80 71.03 -67.46
N GLY A 18 44.00 72.35 -67.60
CA GLY A 18 45.09 72.95 -68.35
C GLY A 18 45.01 72.55 -69.82
N CYS A 19 43.86 72.87 -70.45
CA CYS A 19 43.69 73.23 -71.86
C CYS A 19 43.88 72.14 -72.94
N GLY A 20 43.25 72.38 -74.11
CA GLY A 20 43.49 71.65 -75.35
C GLY A 20 44.95 71.76 -75.86
N PRO A 21 45.25 71.40 -77.12
CA PRO A 21 44.34 71.18 -78.24
C PRO A 21 44.10 69.69 -78.47
N GLY A 22 42.93 69.31 -78.95
CA GLY A 22 42.65 69.40 -80.38
C GLY A 22 42.69 67.96 -80.89
N GLY A 23 41.60 67.43 -81.38
CA GLY A 23 41.11 67.80 -82.70
C GLY A 23 40.97 66.46 -83.42
N ALA A 24 39.87 66.26 -84.13
CA ALA A 24 39.73 66.82 -85.47
C ALA A 24 40.83 66.23 -86.38
N ALA A 25 40.52 65.77 -87.56
CA ALA A 25 39.44 66.14 -88.44
C ALA A 25 39.31 64.94 -89.39
N ALA A 26 38.13 64.41 -89.61
CA ALA A 26 37.19 65.00 -90.56
C ALA A 26 37.89 65.30 -91.89
N LEU A 27 37.59 64.50 -92.89
CA LEU A 27 37.28 64.95 -94.24
C LEU A 27 36.70 63.72 -94.94
N ALA A 28 35.40 63.70 -95.16
CA ALA A 28 34.72 64.40 -96.24
C ALA A 28 34.49 63.41 -97.38
N LEU A 29 33.24 63.07 -97.64
CA LEU A 29 32.24 63.89 -98.32
C LEU A 29 32.22 63.43 -99.77
N LEU A 30 30.99 63.31 -100.27
CA LEU A 30 30.59 63.02 -101.62
C LEU A 30 30.80 61.59 -102.09
N ALA A 31 29.93 61.00 -102.88
CA ALA A 31 28.55 61.22 -103.26
C ALA A 31 28.35 60.29 -104.46
N LEU A 32 27.08 60.05 -104.78
CA LEU A 32 26.61 59.54 -106.07
C LEU A 32 26.97 58.05 -106.28
N SER A 33 26.20 57.22 -106.95
CA SER A 33 25.03 57.48 -107.78
C SER A 33 24.37 56.12 -108.06
N SER A 34 23.06 56.16 -108.24
CA SER A 34 22.25 55.35 -109.18
C SER A 34 22.93 54.25 -110.02
N LYS A 35 22.27 53.09 -110.08
CA LYS A 35 21.68 52.46 -111.30
C LYS A 35 20.90 51.21 -110.87
N LYS A 36 19.58 51.16 -111.08
CA LYS A 36 18.90 50.53 -112.24
C LYS A 36 19.43 49.11 -112.52
N SER A 37 18.63 48.09 -112.20
CA SER A 37 17.67 47.46 -113.12
C SER A 37 18.36 46.68 -114.22
N GLU A 38 18.34 45.35 -114.10
CA GLU A 38 18.05 44.49 -115.25
C GLU A 38 17.38 43.19 -114.79
N THR A 39 16.28 42.91 -115.48
CA THR A 39 15.37 41.78 -115.38
C THR A 39 15.97 40.53 -115.99
N GLU A 40 15.97 39.40 -115.29
CA GLU A 40 15.98 38.07 -115.91
C GLU A 40 15.04 37.10 -115.16
N LYS A 41 13.97 36.73 -115.88
CA LYS A 41 13.18 35.49 -115.86
C LYS A 41 12.82 34.80 -114.51
N PRO A 42 11.53 34.45 -114.29
CA PRO A 42 11.09 33.78 -113.07
C PRO A 42 11.70 32.37 -112.98
N ARG A 43 12.48 32.13 -111.92
CA ARG A 43 12.81 30.79 -111.45
C ARG A 43 11.50 30.15 -110.98
N PRO A 44 11.19 28.89 -111.35
CA PRO A 44 9.98 28.23 -110.85
C PRO A 44 9.98 28.30 -109.32
N PRO A 45 8.82 28.47 -108.65
CA PRO A 45 8.77 28.50 -107.21
C PRO A 45 9.52 27.27 -106.69
N SER A 46 10.58 27.49 -105.92
CA SER A 46 11.26 26.39 -105.24
C SER A 46 10.22 25.72 -104.35
N ALA A 47 10.13 24.39 -104.37
CA ALA A 47 9.24 23.67 -103.47
C ALA A 47 9.47 24.14 -102.02
N PRO A 48 8.44 24.15 -101.15
CA PRO A 48 8.65 24.44 -99.73
C PRO A 48 9.67 23.45 -99.14
N THR A 49 10.41 23.85 -98.12
CA THR A 49 11.41 23.01 -97.43
C THR A 49 11.40 23.34 -95.95
N ILE A 50 11.20 22.33 -95.10
CA ILE A 50 11.16 22.49 -93.64
C ILE A 50 12.56 22.78 -93.10
N THR A 51 12.75 23.96 -92.50
CA THR A 51 14.03 24.44 -91.96
C THR A 51 14.24 24.12 -90.49
N THR A 52 13.18 23.79 -89.73
CA THR A 52 13.34 23.31 -88.35
C THR A 52 14.22 22.06 -88.33
N THR A 53 15.23 22.04 -87.47
CA THR A 53 16.26 20.98 -87.45
C THR A 53 15.90 19.82 -86.53
N THR A 54 15.39 20.11 -85.34
CA THR A 54 15.07 19.13 -84.29
C THR A 54 13.87 19.62 -83.48
N LEU A 55 13.20 18.70 -82.79
CA LEU A 55 12.19 19.02 -81.79
C LEU A 55 12.82 19.04 -80.40
N PRO A 56 12.35 19.89 -79.46
CA PRO A 56 12.74 19.78 -78.05
C PRO A 56 12.31 18.44 -77.44
N GLU A 57 12.92 18.08 -76.32
CA GLU A 57 12.52 16.89 -75.57
C GLU A 57 11.35 17.23 -74.63
N GLY A 58 10.43 16.29 -74.45
CA GLY A 58 9.26 16.41 -73.57
C GLY A 58 9.34 15.53 -72.33
N GLN A 59 8.44 15.76 -71.38
CA GLN A 59 8.26 14.91 -70.20
C GLN A 59 6.78 14.57 -70.05
N VAL A 60 6.47 13.34 -69.61
CA VAL A 60 5.09 12.95 -69.30
C VAL A 60 4.52 13.87 -68.22
N GLY A 61 3.31 14.39 -68.43
CA GLY A 61 2.60 15.23 -67.45
C GLY A 61 3.05 16.69 -67.37
N VAL A 62 4.13 17.08 -68.05
CA VAL A 62 4.62 18.48 -68.09
C VAL A 62 4.33 19.11 -69.45
N ALA A 63 3.89 20.37 -69.47
CA ALA A 63 3.59 21.06 -70.72
C ALA A 63 4.81 21.05 -71.68
N TYR A 64 4.59 20.56 -72.90
CA TYR A 64 5.65 20.44 -73.90
C TYR A 64 6.15 21.82 -74.31
N PRO A 65 7.48 22.02 -74.49
CA PRO A 65 8.02 23.30 -74.89
C PRO A 65 7.40 23.78 -76.21
N ALA A 66 6.70 24.92 -76.17
CA ALA A 66 6.02 25.48 -77.34
C ALA A 66 7.00 25.65 -78.51
N THR A 67 6.78 24.93 -79.60
CA THR A 67 7.70 24.84 -80.73
C THR A 67 6.97 25.11 -82.03
N THR A 68 7.29 26.22 -82.71
CA THR A 68 6.73 26.53 -84.04
C THR A 68 7.65 26.04 -85.15
N LEU A 69 7.14 25.19 -86.04
CA LEU A 69 7.86 24.70 -87.21
C LEU A 69 8.03 25.81 -88.25
N THR A 70 9.16 25.80 -88.96
CA THR A 70 9.50 26.81 -89.96
C THR A 70 9.85 26.16 -91.29
N ALA A 71 9.46 26.80 -92.39
CA ALA A 71 9.78 26.38 -93.75
C ALA A 71 10.18 27.58 -94.63
N THR A 72 10.99 27.31 -95.66
CA THR A 72 11.42 28.29 -96.68
C THR A 72 11.14 27.74 -98.08
N GLY A 73 10.97 28.61 -99.09
CA GLY A 73 10.50 28.21 -100.42
C GLY A 73 8.99 27.96 -100.48
N GLY A 74 8.39 27.83 -101.66
CA GLY A 74 6.95 27.71 -101.85
C GLY A 74 6.23 29.08 -101.82
N THR A 75 4.90 29.04 -101.96
CA THR A 75 4.03 30.23 -101.89
C THR A 75 3.15 30.16 -100.65
N THR A 76 3.21 31.16 -99.78
CA THR A 76 2.41 31.21 -98.54
C THR A 76 0.91 31.45 -98.83
N PRO A 77 -0.02 31.06 -97.93
CA PRO A 77 0.20 30.44 -96.62
C PRO A 77 0.63 28.96 -96.71
N TYR A 78 1.33 28.49 -95.66
CA TYR A 78 1.62 27.08 -95.50
C TYR A 78 0.52 26.39 -94.69
N THR A 79 0.24 25.15 -95.04
CA THR A 79 -0.57 24.24 -94.22
C THR A 79 0.31 23.10 -93.74
N TRP A 80 0.30 22.88 -92.43
CA TRP A 80 1.12 21.87 -91.75
C TRP A 80 0.28 20.66 -91.38
N THR A 81 0.80 19.47 -91.60
CA THR A 81 0.09 18.22 -91.28
C THR A 81 1.04 17.22 -90.63
N ASP A 82 0.61 16.63 -89.52
CA ASP A 82 1.24 15.46 -88.92
C ASP A 82 0.76 14.22 -89.67
N VAL A 83 1.57 13.76 -90.62
CA VAL A 83 1.17 12.75 -91.62
C VAL A 83 0.88 11.41 -90.96
N ASN A 84 1.63 11.06 -89.91
CA ASN A 84 1.50 9.78 -89.23
C ASN A 84 0.69 9.89 -87.91
N ASN A 85 0.13 11.07 -87.60
CA ASN A 85 -0.64 11.38 -86.38
C ASN A 85 0.10 10.98 -85.09
N THR A 86 1.42 10.98 -85.11
CA THR A 86 2.23 10.54 -83.97
C THR A 86 2.12 11.55 -82.82
N LEU A 87 2.10 12.85 -83.09
CA LEU A 87 2.00 13.88 -82.05
C LEU A 87 0.76 13.66 -81.17
N GLN A 88 -0.39 13.40 -81.80
CA GLN A 88 -1.65 13.16 -81.08
C GLN A 88 -1.61 11.92 -80.19
N THR A 89 -0.91 10.87 -80.63
CA THR A 89 -0.74 9.63 -79.84
C THR A 89 -0.03 9.88 -78.52
N TYR A 90 0.83 10.91 -78.46
CA TYR A 90 1.54 11.31 -77.26
C TYR A 90 0.91 12.53 -76.58
N GLY A 91 -0.31 12.94 -76.92
CA GLY A 91 -1.01 14.06 -76.28
C GLY A 91 -0.58 15.45 -76.76
N LEU A 92 0.13 15.53 -77.89
CA LEU A 92 0.54 16.78 -78.54
C LEU A 92 -0.32 17.08 -79.77
N THR A 93 -0.47 18.35 -80.09
CA THR A 93 -1.23 18.83 -81.24
C THR A 93 -0.38 19.74 -82.10
N LEU A 94 -0.51 19.62 -83.42
CA LEU A 94 0.07 20.54 -84.40
C LEU A 94 -1.02 21.48 -84.92
N ASP A 95 -0.84 22.78 -84.75
CA ASP A 95 -1.70 23.77 -85.40
C ASP A 95 -1.39 23.81 -86.89
N ALA A 96 -2.38 23.43 -87.71
CA ALA A 96 -2.21 23.31 -89.16
C ALA A 96 -1.92 24.65 -89.87
N SER A 97 -2.23 25.80 -89.24
CA SER A 97 -2.08 27.13 -89.83
C SER A 97 -0.79 27.83 -89.39
N THR A 98 -0.32 27.58 -88.17
CA THR A 98 0.88 28.22 -87.62
C THR A 98 2.10 27.30 -87.62
N GLY A 99 1.89 25.98 -87.62
CA GLY A 99 2.95 24.98 -87.46
C GLY A 99 3.41 24.81 -86.01
N GLU A 100 2.66 25.32 -85.03
CA GLU A 100 2.98 25.18 -83.59
C GLU A 100 2.63 23.80 -83.05
N ILE A 101 3.60 23.15 -82.38
CA ILE A 101 3.41 21.95 -81.59
C ILE A 101 3.27 22.36 -80.12
N ALA A 102 2.14 22.00 -79.51
CA ALA A 102 1.83 22.25 -78.12
C ALA A 102 1.03 21.08 -77.51
N GLY A 103 0.93 21.03 -76.18
CA GLY A 103 0.21 19.99 -75.46
C GLY A 103 0.94 19.55 -74.19
N THR A 104 0.40 18.57 -73.49
CA THR A 104 1.07 17.94 -72.34
C THR A 104 1.21 16.46 -72.66
N PRO A 105 2.44 15.93 -72.78
CA PRO A 105 2.63 14.55 -73.14
C PRO A 105 1.95 13.60 -72.17
N THR A 106 1.20 12.63 -72.69
CA THR A 106 0.43 11.67 -71.86
C THR A 106 1.14 10.35 -71.63
N GLN A 107 2.20 10.06 -72.40
CA GLN A 107 2.98 8.83 -72.29
C GLN A 107 4.40 9.04 -72.82
N ALA A 108 5.34 8.18 -72.41
CA ALA A 108 6.74 8.26 -72.83
C ALA A 108 6.96 7.62 -74.20
N THR A 109 7.92 8.14 -74.97
CA THR A 109 8.35 7.51 -76.23
C THR A 109 9.28 6.32 -75.97
N PRO A 110 9.34 5.32 -76.87
CA PRO A 110 10.36 4.28 -76.81
C PRO A 110 11.80 4.83 -76.79
N THR A 111 12.75 4.04 -76.29
CA THR A 111 14.17 4.41 -76.26
C THR A 111 14.68 4.77 -77.66
N GLY A 112 15.23 5.97 -77.82
CA GLY A 112 15.66 6.53 -79.12
C GLY A 112 14.64 7.46 -79.78
N GLY A 113 13.47 7.65 -79.16
CA GLY A 113 12.39 8.50 -79.64
C GLY A 113 11.51 7.82 -80.70
N VAL A 114 10.50 8.54 -81.16
CA VAL A 114 9.60 8.11 -82.24
C VAL A 114 9.69 9.07 -83.41
N THR A 115 9.58 8.55 -84.63
CA THR A 115 9.58 9.40 -85.83
C THR A 115 8.22 10.07 -86.01
N VAL A 116 8.20 11.40 -86.01
CA VAL A 116 7.07 12.24 -86.38
C VAL A 116 7.32 12.76 -87.80
N THR A 117 6.44 12.42 -88.73
CA THR A 117 6.56 12.83 -90.13
C THR A 117 5.67 14.04 -90.37
N ILE A 118 6.28 15.19 -90.67
CA ILE A 118 5.55 16.43 -90.91
C ILE A 118 5.62 16.81 -92.39
N ASP A 119 4.45 17.11 -92.95
CA ASP A 119 4.32 17.75 -94.24
C ASP A 119 4.08 19.26 -94.08
N VAL A 120 4.73 20.03 -94.95
CA VAL A 120 4.37 21.42 -95.22
C VAL A 120 3.87 21.51 -96.66
N THR A 121 2.66 22.03 -96.82
CA THR A 121 2.02 22.24 -98.13
C THR A 121 1.88 23.73 -98.38
N ASP A 122 2.34 24.20 -99.55
CA ASP A 122 2.17 25.59 -99.95
C ASP A 122 0.79 25.84 -100.60
N ALA A 123 0.45 27.11 -100.85
CA ALA A 123 -0.84 27.50 -101.43
C ALA A 123 -1.11 26.95 -102.85
N ASN A 124 -0.09 26.41 -103.52
CA ASN A 124 -0.21 25.77 -104.84
C ASN A 124 -0.29 24.24 -104.74
N ASN A 125 -0.47 23.69 -103.53
CA ASN A 125 -0.49 22.25 -103.24
C ASN A 125 0.84 21.53 -103.52
N ILE A 126 1.97 22.23 -103.47
CA ILE A 126 3.28 21.58 -103.49
C ILE A 126 3.68 21.23 -102.06
N THR A 127 4.01 19.96 -101.82
CA THR A 127 4.35 19.44 -100.49
C THR A 127 5.84 19.18 -100.32
N ALA A 128 6.34 19.34 -99.10
CA ALA A 128 7.62 18.81 -98.68
C ALA A 128 7.50 18.17 -97.29
N GLN A 129 8.13 17.01 -97.18
CA GLN A 129 8.07 16.17 -95.99
C GLN A 129 9.40 16.23 -95.23
N LYS A 130 9.33 16.21 -93.90
CA LYS A 130 10.49 15.97 -93.06
C LYS A 130 10.13 15.13 -91.85
N ASP A 131 10.99 14.16 -91.58
CA ASP A 131 10.92 13.34 -90.38
C ASP A 131 11.69 14.02 -89.23
N PHE A 132 11.04 14.09 -88.08
CA PHE A 132 11.61 14.52 -86.81
C PHE A 132 11.62 13.35 -85.83
N THR A 133 12.55 13.38 -84.88
CA THR A 133 12.51 12.47 -83.73
C THR A 133 11.88 13.22 -82.55
N LEU A 134 10.75 12.72 -82.06
CA LEU A 134 10.14 13.16 -80.81
C LEU A 134 10.65 12.28 -79.67
N VAL A 135 11.19 12.88 -78.62
CA VAL A 135 11.63 12.19 -77.41
C VAL A 135 10.82 12.73 -76.24
N ILE A 136 10.10 11.86 -75.54
CA ILE A 136 9.39 12.18 -74.30
C ILE A 136 9.84 11.21 -73.22
N TYR A 137 10.43 11.73 -72.15
CA TYR A 137 10.88 10.93 -71.02
C TYR A 137 9.72 10.53 -70.11
N PRO A 138 9.75 9.31 -69.54
CA PRO A 138 8.84 8.92 -68.47
C PRO A 138 9.04 9.80 -67.24
N GLU A 139 7.99 9.92 -66.42
CA GLU A 139 8.03 10.67 -65.15
C GLU A 139 9.08 10.05 -64.20
N LEU A 140 10.02 10.85 -63.72
CA LEU A 140 11.00 10.43 -62.73
C LEU A 140 10.31 10.23 -61.38
N GLN A 141 10.49 9.09 -60.72
CA GLN A 141 9.87 8.78 -59.43
C GLN A 141 10.85 8.00 -58.54
N ILE A 142 10.88 8.31 -57.24
CA ILE A 142 11.53 7.47 -56.23
C ILE A 142 10.58 6.32 -55.91
N THR A 143 11.01 5.08 -56.14
CA THR A 143 10.19 3.88 -55.93
C THR A 143 10.35 3.27 -54.55
N THR A 144 11.33 3.72 -53.76
CA THR A 144 11.47 3.29 -52.37
C THR A 144 10.40 3.93 -51.50
N THR A 145 9.52 3.11 -50.93
CA THR A 145 8.38 3.56 -50.12
C THR A 145 8.65 3.55 -48.62
N SER A 146 9.67 2.81 -48.15
CA SER A 146 10.04 2.70 -46.74
C SER A 146 11.50 2.26 -46.59
N LEU A 147 12.13 2.64 -45.49
CA LEU A 147 13.44 2.10 -45.09
C LEU A 147 13.23 0.92 -44.13
N PRO A 148 14.09 -0.12 -44.17
CA PRO A 148 14.11 -1.14 -43.14
C PRO A 148 14.40 -0.53 -41.77
N ASP A 149 13.71 -1.00 -40.73
CA ASP A 149 14.06 -0.61 -39.36
C ASP A 149 15.45 -1.16 -38.99
N GLY A 150 16.15 -0.45 -38.10
CA GLY A 150 17.40 -0.87 -37.50
C GLY A 150 17.27 -1.13 -36.00
N TYR A 151 18.35 -1.60 -35.37
CA TYR A 151 18.45 -1.71 -33.92
C TYR A 151 19.82 -1.29 -33.39
N GLU A 152 19.85 -0.81 -32.15
CA GLU A 152 21.10 -0.42 -31.48
C GLU A 152 22.11 -1.57 -31.46
N GLY A 153 23.34 -1.29 -31.92
CA GLY A 153 24.40 -2.29 -32.00
C GLY A 153 24.30 -3.21 -33.23
N GLN A 154 23.37 -2.98 -34.15
CA GLN A 154 23.30 -3.73 -35.41
C GLN A 154 24.57 -3.54 -36.23
N THR A 155 25.17 -4.64 -36.68
CA THR A 155 26.30 -4.61 -37.61
C THR A 155 25.84 -4.79 -39.05
N GLY A 156 26.42 -4.02 -39.98
CA GLY A 156 26.16 -4.14 -41.41
C GLY A 156 24.75 -3.77 -41.86
N TYR A 157 24.09 -2.80 -41.21
CA TYR A 157 22.85 -2.23 -41.72
C TYR A 157 23.06 -1.69 -43.15
N SER A 158 22.13 -1.96 -44.05
CA SER A 158 22.18 -1.47 -45.43
C SER A 158 20.77 -1.27 -46.01
N ALA A 159 20.55 -0.13 -46.65
CA ALA A 159 19.32 0.18 -47.37
C ALA A 159 19.63 0.96 -48.65
N THR A 160 19.24 0.43 -49.80
CA THR A 160 19.45 1.06 -51.11
C THR A 160 18.16 1.66 -51.63
N LEU A 161 18.21 2.93 -52.00
CA LEU A 161 17.10 3.64 -52.64
C LEU A 161 17.08 3.36 -54.14
N THR A 162 15.88 3.35 -54.71
CA THR A 162 15.66 3.09 -56.13
C THR A 162 14.74 4.16 -56.72
N ALA A 163 14.99 4.50 -57.99
CA ALA A 163 14.15 5.39 -58.78
C ALA A 163 13.90 4.78 -60.16
N THR A 164 12.78 5.16 -60.75
CA THR A 164 12.38 4.77 -62.11
C THR A 164 11.97 5.99 -62.90
N GLY A 165 12.01 5.89 -64.22
CA GLY A 165 11.62 6.97 -65.12
C GLY A 165 12.76 7.93 -65.44
N GLY A 166 12.45 9.09 -66.01
CA GLY A 166 13.47 10.03 -66.43
C GLY A 166 14.38 9.53 -67.56
N THR A 167 15.61 10.05 -67.59
CA THR A 167 16.66 9.69 -68.57
C THR A 167 17.36 8.35 -68.25
N GLY A 168 17.10 7.78 -67.06
CA GLY A 168 17.72 6.54 -66.58
C GLY A 168 19.12 6.69 -65.97
N THR A 169 19.66 7.92 -65.89
CA THR A 169 20.89 8.23 -65.15
C THR A 169 20.53 9.09 -63.94
N TYR A 170 20.81 8.63 -62.71
CA TYR A 170 20.34 9.30 -61.50
C TYR A 170 21.49 9.83 -60.64
N THR A 171 21.30 11.02 -60.10
CA THR A 171 22.16 11.62 -59.06
C THR A 171 21.32 11.80 -57.80
N TRP A 172 21.80 11.27 -56.67
CA TRP A 172 21.07 11.25 -55.40
C TRP A 172 21.69 12.17 -54.35
N SER A 173 20.87 12.69 -53.44
CA SER A 173 21.33 13.39 -52.24
C SER A 173 20.35 13.25 -51.06
N ILE A 174 20.83 13.52 -49.85
CA ILE A 174 20.00 13.73 -48.65
C ILE A 174 19.91 15.24 -48.46
N THR A 175 18.70 15.79 -48.50
CA THR A 175 18.45 17.23 -48.40
C THR A 175 18.12 17.68 -46.98
N SER A 176 17.63 16.77 -46.12
CA SER A 176 17.31 17.03 -44.72
C SER A 176 17.31 15.73 -43.88
N GLY A 177 17.55 15.87 -42.57
CA GLY A 177 17.65 14.75 -41.62
C GLY A 177 19.10 14.36 -41.30
N ALA A 178 19.31 13.70 -40.16
CA ALA A 178 20.60 13.18 -39.75
C ALA A 178 20.51 11.66 -39.62
N LEU A 179 21.52 10.94 -40.11
CA LEU A 179 21.59 9.48 -39.90
C LEU A 179 21.98 9.16 -38.45
N PRO A 180 21.56 8.01 -37.91
CA PRO A 180 22.11 7.45 -36.68
C PRO A 180 23.64 7.41 -36.72
N ALA A 181 24.28 7.57 -35.56
CA ALA A 181 25.74 7.52 -35.48
C ALA A 181 26.26 6.19 -36.06
N ASN A 182 27.34 6.28 -36.83
CA ASN A 182 28.03 5.22 -37.57
C ASN A 182 27.35 4.71 -38.87
N LEU A 183 26.18 5.26 -39.25
CA LEU A 183 25.65 5.08 -40.60
C LEU A 183 26.16 6.17 -41.55
N GLY A 184 26.54 5.76 -42.76
CA GLY A 184 26.98 6.63 -43.85
C GLY A 184 26.02 6.61 -45.03
N TRP A 185 26.02 7.71 -45.80
CA TRP A 185 25.29 7.84 -47.06
C TRP A 185 26.26 7.79 -48.26
N ASP A 186 26.06 6.84 -49.17
CA ASP A 186 26.71 6.81 -50.48
C ASP A 186 25.74 7.28 -51.57
N ALA A 187 25.96 8.50 -52.05
CA ALA A 187 25.19 9.11 -53.13
C ALA A 187 25.37 8.40 -54.49
N THR A 188 26.47 7.68 -54.70
CA THR A 188 26.77 7.00 -55.98
C THR A 188 25.95 5.73 -56.11
N GLY A 189 25.85 4.95 -55.03
CA GLY A 189 25.04 3.74 -54.95
C GLY A 189 23.64 3.95 -54.37
N ALA A 190 23.24 5.19 -54.07
CA ALA A 190 21.99 5.53 -53.37
C ALA A 190 21.76 4.70 -52.09
N THR A 191 22.83 4.42 -51.33
CA THR A 191 22.80 3.43 -50.24
C THR A 191 23.17 4.05 -48.89
N ILE A 192 22.35 3.80 -47.88
CA ILE A 192 22.69 4.00 -46.48
C ILE A 192 23.34 2.72 -46.00
N SER A 193 24.54 2.78 -45.41
CA SER A 193 25.18 1.59 -44.85
C SER A 193 26.11 1.90 -43.68
N GLY A 194 26.31 0.90 -42.81
CA GLY A 194 27.21 1.00 -41.67
C GLY A 194 26.75 0.15 -40.48
N ASP A 195 27.43 0.30 -39.35
CA ASP A 195 26.99 -0.27 -38.08
C ASP A 195 26.17 0.79 -37.32
N ILE A 196 25.11 0.39 -36.63
CA ILE A 196 24.30 1.31 -35.82
C ILE A 196 24.87 1.34 -34.42
N ALA A 197 25.29 2.51 -33.94
CA ALA A 197 25.83 2.64 -32.59
C ALA A 197 24.80 2.33 -31.49
N THR A 198 25.26 1.79 -30.36
CA THR A 198 24.44 1.65 -29.14
C THR A 198 24.08 3.03 -28.57
N GLY A 199 22.87 3.21 -28.01
CA GLY A 199 22.40 4.49 -27.48
C GLY A 199 21.85 5.45 -28.54
N THR A 200 21.50 4.95 -29.73
CA THR A 200 20.92 5.71 -30.86
C THR A 200 19.50 5.30 -31.20
N ALA A 201 18.78 4.62 -30.30
CA ALA A 201 17.37 4.29 -30.53
C ALA A 201 16.54 5.58 -30.71
N GLY A 202 15.72 5.60 -31.74
CA GLY A 202 14.95 6.78 -32.13
C GLY A 202 14.36 6.68 -33.53
N VAL A 203 13.55 7.69 -33.87
CA VAL A 203 12.92 7.82 -35.19
C VAL A 203 13.67 8.90 -35.95
N TYR A 204 14.23 8.54 -37.11
CA TYR A 204 15.07 9.40 -37.94
C TYR A 204 14.33 9.76 -39.23
N PRO A 205 13.67 10.93 -39.30
CA PRO A 205 13.08 11.41 -40.53
C PRO A 205 14.19 11.90 -41.49
N LEU A 206 14.17 11.41 -42.73
CA LEU A 206 15.17 11.65 -43.77
C LEU A 206 14.47 12.08 -45.05
N GLN A 207 14.94 13.15 -45.68
CA GLN A 207 14.47 13.58 -46.99
C GLN A 207 15.53 13.30 -48.05
N PHE A 208 15.14 12.56 -49.08
CA PHE A 208 15.99 12.21 -50.21
C PHE A 208 15.54 12.97 -51.46
N GLU A 209 16.50 13.32 -52.29
CA GLU A 209 16.28 13.92 -53.61
C GLU A 209 17.00 13.10 -54.68
N VAL A 210 16.33 12.88 -55.82
CA VAL A 210 16.91 12.30 -57.02
C VAL A 210 16.69 13.23 -58.21
N THR A 211 17.74 13.43 -59.02
CA THR A 211 17.65 14.13 -60.30
C THR A 211 18.29 13.32 -61.42
N ASP A 212 17.71 13.42 -62.62
CA ASP A 212 18.25 12.79 -63.83
C ASP A 212 18.92 13.80 -64.80
N GLY A 213 19.14 15.04 -64.32
CA GLY A 213 19.62 16.19 -65.08
C GLY A 213 18.52 17.01 -65.77
N ILE A 214 17.27 16.52 -65.79
CA ILE A 214 16.13 17.11 -66.49
C ILE A 214 14.89 17.23 -65.58
N GLN A 215 14.65 16.23 -64.71
CA GLN A 215 13.62 16.12 -63.69
C GLN A 215 14.26 16.00 -62.31
N THR A 216 13.56 16.45 -61.27
CA THR A 216 13.96 16.30 -59.86
C THR A 216 12.75 15.92 -59.02
N VAL A 217 12.89 14.91 -58.17
CA VAL A 217 11.86 14.43 -57.25
C VAL A 217 12.44 14.21 -55.87
N THR A 218 11.63 14.52 -54.84
CA THR A 218 11.96 14.28 -53.43
C THR A 218 11.05 13.23 -52.79
N ALA A 219 11.55 12.55 -51.76
CA ALA A 219 10.78 11.63 -50.93
C ALA A 219 11.18 11.75 -49.46
N ASP A 220 10.19 11.82 -48.58
CA ASP A 220 10.38 11.75 -47.14
C ASP A 220 10.26 10.29 -46.67
N LEU A 221 11.33 9.75 -46.11
CA LEU A 221 11.39 8.40 -45.56
C LEU A 221 11.79 8.46 -44.09
N THR A 222 11.41 7.45 -43.32
CA THR A 222 11.76 7.36 -41.90
C THR A 222 12.56 6.09 -41.64
N LEU A 223 13.67 6.21 -40.94
CA LEU A 223 14.42 5.09 -40.37
C LEU A 223 14.12 5.02 -38.87
N THR A 224 13.50 3.92 -38.42
CA THR A 224 13.32 3.67 -36.98
C THR A 224 14.44 2.78 -36.47
N VAL A 225 15.13 3.21 -35.43
CA VAL A 225 16.12 2.40 -34.71
C VAL A 225 15.53 1.98 -33.37
N HIS A 226 15.34 0.68 -33.18
CA HIS A 226 14.83 0.10 -31.94
C HIS A 226 15.95 -0.10 -30.91
N ARG A 227 15.60 -0.07 -29.62
CA ARG A 227 16.53 -0.47 -28.54
C ARG A 227 16.89 -1.96 -28.66
N GLN A 228 18.00 -2.38 -28.07
CA GLN A 228 18.37 -3.80 -28.04
C GLN A 228 17.31 -4.64 -27.30
N LEU A 229 16.85 -5.74 -27.92
CA LEU A 229 15.87 -6.67 -27.32
C LEU A 229 16.52 -7.46 -26.17
N GLN A 230 15.86 -7.49 -25.00
CA GLN A 230 16.33 -8.18 -23.81
C GLN A 230 15.16 -8.80 -23.01
N ILE A 231 15.40 -9.96 -22.39
CA ILE A 231 14.48 -10.58 -21.42
C ILE A 231 14.73 -9.94 -20.05
N THR A 232 13.72 -9.29 -19.48
CA THR A 232 13.81 -8.56 -18.20
C THR A 232 13.54 -9.44 -16.99
N THR A 233 12.91 -10.60 -17.20
CA THR A 233 12.65 -11.59 -16.13
C THR A 233 13.96 -12.07 -15.51
N VAL A 234 14.09 -11.96 -14.19
CA VAL A 234 15.32 -12.29 -13.46
C VAL A 234 15.33 -13.72 -12.90
N SER A 235 14.21 -14.20 -12.38
CA SER A 235 14.01 -15.53 -11.81
C SER A 235 12.56 -16.00 -11.94
N LEU A 236 12.31 -17.29 -11.70
CA LEU A 236 10.98 -17.90 -11.74
C LEU A 236 10.51 -18.27 -10.33
N PRO A 237 9.22 -18.12 -10.00
CA PRO A 237 8.63 -18.73 -8.81
C PRO A 237 8.71 -20.26 -8.87
N ASP A 238 8.85 -20.91 -7.72
CA ASP A 238 8.80 -22.38 -7.61
C ASP A 238 7.44 -22.93 -8.05
N ALA A 239 7.42 -24.13 -8.62
CA ALA A 239 6.24 -24.93 -8.92
C ALA A 239 6.06 -26.06 -7.91
N ALA A 240 4.87 -26.65 -7.83
CA ALA A 240 4.59 -27.84 -7.04
C ALA A 240 3.99 -28.93 -7.94
N GLU A 241 4.35 -30.20 -7.70
CA GLU A 241 3.71 -31.34 -8.36
C GLU A 241 2.19 -31.31 -8.17
N GLU A 242 1.47 -31.68 -9.22
CA GLU A 242 0.01 -31.74 -9.33
C GLU A 242 -0.71 -30.39 -9.16
N VAL A 243 0.03 -29.27 -9.08
CA VAL A 243 -0.51 -27.91 -9.02
C VAL A 243 -0.28 -27.18 -10.35
N ALA A 244 -1.31 -26.50 -10.85
CA ALA A 244 -1.17 -25.68 -12.05
C ALA A 244 -0.20 -24.51 -11.82
N TYR A 245 0.79 -24.41 -12.69
CA TYR A 245 1.80 -23.35 -12.69
C TYR A 245 1.53 -22.39 -13.84
N SER A 246 1.60 -21.07 -13.56
CA SER A 246 1.57 -20.01 -14.57
C SER A 246 2.47 -18.84 -14.14
N CYS A 247 3.29 -18.34 -15.06
CA CYS A 247 4.14 -17.16 -14.88
C CYS A 247 4.38 -16.49 -16.24
N THR A 248 4.30 -15.17 -16.34
CA THR A 248 4.51 -14.44 -17.60
C THR A 248 5.90 -13.81 -17.68
N PHE A 249 6.65 -14.09 -18.75
CA PHE A 249 7.95 -13.48 -18.99
C PHE A 249 7.82 -12.03 -19.47
N GLY A 250 8.64 -11.14 -18.90
CA GLY A 250 8.86 -9.78 -19.38
C GLY A 250 10.04 -9.67 -20.36
N ALA A 251 9.90 -8.80 -21.36
CA ALA A 251 10.96 -8.33 -22.25
C ALA A 251 10.90 -6.81 -22.43
N SER A 252 12.02 -6.22 -22.85
CA SER A 252 12.15 -4.81 -23.18
C SER A 252 13.04 -4.62 -24.42
N GLY A 253 12.84 -3.52 -25.14
CA GLY A 253 13.59 -3.23 -26.38
C GLY A 253 13.04 -3.98 -27.60
N GLY A 254 13.57 -3.74 -28.79
CA GLY A 254 12.99 -4.25 -30.02
C GLY A 254 11.57 -3.73 -30.30
N SER A 255 10.89 -4.38 -31.24
CA SER A 255 9.49 -4.08 -31.58
C SER A 255 8.53 -4.91 -30.72
N ALA A 256 7.99 -4.29 -29.66
CA ALA A 256 7.06 -4.94 -28.74
C ALA A 256 5.81 -5.53 -29.42
N ALA A 257 5.35 -4.92 -30.53
CA ALA A 257 4.21 -5.41 -31.30
C ALA A 257 4.47 -6.77 -31.99
N ASN A 258 5.74 -7.15 -32.13
CA ASN A 258 6.16 -8.37 -32.84
C ASN A 258 6.80 -9.41 -31.91
N TYR A 259 6.68 -9.25 -30.58
CA TYR A 259 7.24 -10.23 -29.65
C TYR A 259 6.63 -11.60 -29.89
N ASN A 260 7.52 -12.56 -30.14
CA ASN A 260 7.21 -13.96 -30.33
C ASN A 260 8.12 -14.80 -29.43
N TRP A 261 7.51 -15.44 -28.45
CA TRP A 261 8.18 -16.20 -27.41
C TRP A 261 8.34 -17.67 -27.78
N SER A 262 9.45 -18.25 -27.39
CA SER A 262 9.69 -19.69 -27.54
C SER A 262 10.50 -20.23 -26.38
N ILE A 263 10.37 -21.53 -26.14
CA ILE A 263 11.03 -22.24 -25.05
C ILE A 263 11.66 -23.52 -25.59
N SER A 264 12.84 -23.84 -25.09
CA SER A 264 13.61 -25.03 -25.46
C SER A 264 14.26 -25.68 -24.24
N GLY A 265 14.30 -27.01 -24.20
CA GLY A 265 14.84 -27.78 -23.06
C GLY A 265 13.87 -27.94 -21.89
N GLN A 266 12.62 -27.49 -22.04
CA GLN A 266 11.58 -27.61 -21.02
C GLN A 266 11.10 -29.07 -20.84
N PRO A 267 10.61 -29.42 -19.65
CA PRO A 267 9.91 -30.68 -19.44
C PRO A 267 8.59 -30.73 -20.23
N SER A 268 8.11 -31.94 -20.57
CA SER A 268 6.97 -32.16 -21.47
C SER A 268 5.64 -31.59 -20.97
N TRP A 269 5.54 -31.29 -19.68
CA TRP A 269 4.34 -30.72 -19.05
C TRP A 269 4.34 -29.18 -19.01
N LEU A 270 5.43 -28.54 -19.44
CA LEU A 270 5.61 -27.09 -19.42
C LEU A 270 5.62 -26.53 -20.84
N SER A 271 4.90 -25.43 -21.06
CA SER A 271 4.79 -24.77 -22.36
C SER A 271 4.80 -23.26 -22.23
N ILE A 272 5.20 -22.54 -23.28
CA ILE A 272 5.11 -21.08 -23.34
C ILE A 272 4.12 -20.69 -24.43
N ASP A 273 3.26 -19.73 -24.13
CA ASP A 273 2.42 -19.10 -25.14
C ASP A 273 3.26 -18.11 -25.95
N ALA A 274 3.25 -18.29 -27.27
CA ALA A 274 4.13 -17.58 -28.19
C ALA A 274 3.81 -16.08 -28.28
N ALA A 275 2.56 -15.66 -28.04
CA ALA A 275 2.15 -14.26 -28.15
C ALA A 275 2.28 -13.49 -26.84
N THR A 276 1.99 -14.14 -25.72
CA THR A 276 1.90 -13.50 -24.40
C THR A 276 3.15 -13.70 -23.54
N GLY A 277 3.97 -14.70 -23.85
CA GLY A 277 5.11 -15.08 -23.01
C GLY A 277 4.69 -15.78 -21.70
N GLU A 278 3.43 -16.21 -21.59
CA GLU A 278 2.95 -16.97 -20.43
C GLU A 278 3.51 -18.39 -20.46
N LEU A 279 4.32 -18.72 -19.46
CA LEU A 279 4.83 -20.05 -19.16
C LEU A 279 3.82 -20.78 -18.28
N SER A 280 3.22 -21.87 -18.78
CA SER A 280 2.21 -22.62 -18.06
C SER A 280 2.35 -24.14 -18.21
N GLY A 281 1.89 -24.86 -17.18
CA GLY A 281 1.97 -26.31 -17.11
C GLY A 281 1.45 -26.88 -15.80
N THR A 282 1.39 -28.21 -15.68
CA THR A 282 1.10 -28.89 -14.40
C THR A 282 2.12 -30.00 -14.22
N PRO A 283 3.09 -29.86 -13.29
CA PRO A 283 4.10 -30.88 -13.07
C PRO A 283 3.45 -32.19 -12.59
N PRO A 284 3.68 -33.35 -13.21
CA PRO A 284 3.13 -34.63 -12.76
C PRO A 284 3.68 -35.05 -11.38
N ALA A 285 2.98 -35.93 -10.66
CA ALA A 285 3.52 -36.58 -9.47
C ALA A 285 4.87 -37.27 -9.75
N GLY A 286 5.82 -37.14 -8.83
CA GLY A 286 7.19 -37.65 -8.95
C GLY A 286 8.10 -36.86 -9.90
N SER A 287 7.74 -35.63 -10.26
CA SER A 287 8.53 -34.72 -11.08
C SER A 287 9.32 -33.67 -10.27
N ALA A 288 9.44 -33.80 -8.95
CA ALA A 288 10.19 -32.89 -8.09
C ALA A 288 11.67 -32.82 -8.50
N GLY A 289 12.21 -31.60 -8.52
CA GLY A 289 13.57 -31.31 -8.95
C GLY A 289 13.69 -29.96 -9.65
N THR A 290 14.91 -29.60 -10.03
CA THR A 290 15.19 -28.36 -10.76
C THR A 290 15.23 -28.63 -12.26
N TYR A 291 14.45 -27.89 -13.03
CA TYR A 291 14.38 -27.95 -14.48
C TYR A 291 15.03 -26.71 -15.08
N THR A 292 16.12 -26.92 -15.81
CA THR A 292 16.82 -25.85 -16.51
C THR A 292 16.40 -25.82 -17.98
N PHE A 293 15.87 -24.69 -18.46
CA PHE A 293 15.47 -24.50 -19.85
C PHE A 293 15.83 -23.11 -20.37
N THR A 294 15.82 -22.95 -21.69
CA THR A 294 16.13 -21.67 -22.35
C THR A 294 14.86 -21.06 -22.91
N VAL A 295 14.59 -19.81 -22.54
CA VAL A 295 13.52 -19.00 -23.10
C VAL A 295 14.11 -17.99 -24.08
N GLN A 296 13.44 -17.84 -25.21
CA GLN A 296 13.79 -16.89 -26.25
C GLN A 296 12.60 -15.98 -26.58
N VAL A 297 12.90 -14.72 -26.88
CA VAL A 297 11.95 -13.79 -27.49
C VAL A 297 12.57 -13.21 -28.75
N THR A 298 11.82 -13.19 -29.84
CA THR A 298 12.18 -12.46 -31.05
C THR A 298 11.14 -11.40 -31.35
N ASP A 299 11.56 -10.26 -31.89
CA ASP A 299 10.67 -9.22 -32.44
C ASP A 299 10.59 -9.29 -33.99
N GLY A 300 11.06 -10.40 -34.57
CA GLY A 300 11.21 -10.60 -36.01
C GLY A 300 12.52 -10.06 -36.60
N GLN A 301 13.33 -9.32 -35.84
CA GLN A 301 14.63 -8.76 -36.27
C GLN A 301 15.77 -9.14 -35.31
N GLN A 302 15.50 -9.06 -34.02
CA GLN A 302 16.38 -9.41 -32.91
C GLN A 302 15.91 -10.69 -32.25
N THR A 303 16.82 -11.39 -31.58
CA THR A 303 16.47 -12.52 -30.70
C THR A 303 17.24 -12.38 -29.39
N ALA A 304 16.53 -12.32 -28.27
CA ALA A 304 17.10 -12.42 -26.94
C ALA A 304 16.87 -13.84 -26.40
N SER A 305 17.86 -14.40 -25.73
CA SER A 305 17.83 -15.75 -25.18
C SER A 305 18.38 -15.72 -23.77
N LYS A 306 17.70 -16.37 -22.83
CA LYS A 306 18.14 -16.48 -21.43
C LYS A 306 17.75 -17.83 -20.85
N GLN A 307 18.65 -18.42 -20.06
CA GLN A 307 18.42 -19.68 -19.37
C GLN A 307 17.78 -19.42 -18.01
N PHE A 308 16.83 -20.27 -17.61
CA PHE A 308 16.13 -20.21 -16.33
C PHE A 308 16.09 -21.58 -15.68
N ASP A 309 16.09 -21.57 -14.34
CA ASP A 309 15.82 -22.73 -13.52
C ASP A 309 14.41 -22.61 -12.93
N LEU A 310 13.60 -23.66 -13.08
CA LEU A 310 12.32 -23.83 -12.40
C LEU A 310 12.45 -24.96 -11.38
N VAL A 311 12.29 -24.64 -10.09
CA VAL A 311 12.27 -25.64 -9.03
C VAL A 311 10.85 -26.18 -8.88
N VAL A 312 10.67 -27.49 -9.06
CA VAL A 312 9.41 -28.21 -8.78
C VAL A 312 9.54 -28.92 -7.45
N LYS A 313 8.60 -28.65 -6.54
CA LYS A 313 8.51 -29.25 -5.20
C LYS A 313 7.57 -30.49 -5.22
N PRO A 314 7.81 -31.52 -4.39
CA PRO A 314 6.96 -32.72 -4.32
C PRO A 314 5.50 -32.43 -3.98
N ALA A 315 4.57 -33.31 -4.40
CA ALA A 315 3.14 -33.16 -4.13
C ALA A 315 2.82 -33.45 -2.65
N GLY A 316 2.17 -32.49 -1.98
CA GLY A 316 1.64 -32.60 -0.63
C GLY A 316 2.64 -32.32 0.48
N SER A 317 2.32 -31.37 1.36
CA SER A 317 3.10 -31.17 2.59
C SER A 317 2.97 -32.42 3.45
N LEU A 318 4.12 -32.94 3.90
CA LEU A 318 4.14 -33.99 4.92
C LEU A 318 3.33 -33.49 6.13
N THR A 319 2.35 -34.26 6.57
CA THR A 319 1.44 -33.86 7.65
C THR A 319 1.15 -35.06 8.54
N ILE A 320 1.27 -34.87 9.86
CA ILE A 320 0.83 -35.87 10.84
C ILE A 320 -0.69 -35.77 10.97
N THR A 321 -1.41 -36.83 10.63
CA THR A 321 -2.89 -36.87 10.64
C THR A 321 -3.47 -37.23 12.00
N THR A 322 -2.62 -37.59 12.96
CA THR A 322 -3.05 -37.89 14.32
C THR A 322 -3.27 -36.57 15.05
N THR A 323 -4.52 -36.29 15.42
CA THR A 323 -4.91 -35.03 16.06
C THR A 323 -5.06 -35.13 17.57
N THR A 324 -5.26 -36.35 18.12
CA THR A 324 -5.40 -36.61 19.55
C THR A 324 -4.83 -37.98 19.93
N LEU A 325 -4.42 -38.14 21.19
CA LEU A 325 -4.09 -39.44 21.79
C LEU A 325 -5.25 -39.91 22.68
N PRO A 326 -5.54 -41.22 22.74
CA PRO A 326 -6.48 -41.75 23.72
C PRO A 326 -6.05 -41.40 25.14
N ASN A 327 -6.98 -40.98 26.00
CA ASN A 327 -6.69 -40.76 27.41
C ASN A 327 -6.37 -42.09 28.11
N GLY A 328 -5.47 -42.04 29.09
CA GLY A 328 -5.17 -43.15 29.97
C GLY A 328 -5.62 -42.90 31.41
N TYR A 329 -5.47 -43.89 32.27
CA TYR A 329 -5.69 -43.74 33.72
C TYR A 329 -4.62 -44.46 34.54
N GLU A 330 -4.40 -43.99 35.76
CA GLU A 330 -3.43 -44.60 36.68
C GLU A 330 -3.74 -46.08 36.94
N GLY A 331 -2.73 -46.94 36.77
CA GLY A 331 -2.88 -48.39 36.94
C GLY A 331 -3.47 -49.11 35.72
N GLN A 332 -3.70 -48.42 34.61
CA GLN A 332 -4.15 -49.05 33.36
C GLN A 332 -3.09 -50.01 32.81
N THR A 333 -3.51 -51.23 32.47
CA THR A 333 -2.66 -52.22 31.80
C THR A 333 -2.90 -52.24 30.29
N GLY A 334 -1.84 -52.28 29.48
CA GLY A 334 -1.91 -52.46 28.03
C GLY A 334 -2.38 -51.24 27.24
N TYR A 335 -2.00 -50.02 27.66
CA TYR A 335 -2.21 -48.81 26.88
C TYR A 335 -1.49 -48.92 25.53
N ASN A 336 -2.14 -48.47 24.45
CA ASN A 336 -1.59 -48.47 23.10
C ASN A 336 -2.17 -47.30 22.27
N ALA A 337 -1.31 -46.51 21.64
CA ALA A 337 -1.68 -45.49 20.67
C ALA A 337 -0.64 -45.42 19.53
N THR A 338 -1.11 -45.47 18.28
CA THR A 338 -0.25 -45.39 17.08
C THR A 338 -0.50 -44.09 16.32
N LEU A 339 0.58 -43.40 15.97
CA LEU A 339 0.54 -42.20 15.15
C LEU A 339 0.57 -42.56 13.65
N THR A 340 -0.10 -41.70 12.88
CA THR A 340 -0.23 -41.79 11.42
C THR A 340 0.07 -40.44 10.78
N ALA A 341 0.67 -40.48 9.59
CA ALA A 341 0.95 -39.32 8.76
C ALA A 341 0.55 -39.59 7.31
N THR A 342 0.34 -38.51 6.55
CA THR A 342 0.03 -38.53 5.12
C THR A 342 0.80 -37.45 4.38
N GLY A 343 0.95 -37.57 3.06
CA GLY A 343 1.77 -36.66 2.26
C GLY A 343 3.26 -36.99 2.33
N GLY A 344 4.09 -36.14 1.72
CA GLY A 344 5.53 -36.39 1.59
C GLY A 344 5.92 -37.47 0.56
N THR A 345 7.21 -37.58 0.28
CA THR A 345 7.82 -38.57 -0.62
C THR A 345 8.95 -39.28 0.10
N GLY A 346 8.77 -40.55 0.47
CA GLY A 346 9.80 -41.35 1.14
C GLY A 346 9.24 -42.35 2.15
N THR A 347 10.13 -42.98 2.92
CA THR A 347 9.73 -43.83 4.06
C THR A 347 9.67 -42.96 5.31
N TYR A 348 8.55 -43.01 6.05
CA TYR A 348 8.40 -42.22 7.28
C TYR A 348 9.36 -42.69 8.36
N THR A 349 10.18 -41.76 8.83
CA THR A 349 11.02 -41.92 10.01
C THR A 349 10.46 -41.05 11.11
N TRP A 350 10.05 -41.67 12.21
CA TRP A 350 9.41 -40.98 13.33
C TRP A 350 10.40 -40.75 14.47
N SER A 351 10.20 -39.65 15.19
CA SER A 351 10.89 -39.39 16.46
C SER A 351 9.98 -38.67 17.44
N MET A 352 10.24 -38.83 18.74
CA MET A 352 9.65 -38.00 19.78
C MET A 352 10.71 -36.96 20.15
N THR A 353 10.48 -35.70 19.77
CA THR A 353 11.46 -34.62 19.86
C THR A 353 11.43 -33.90 21.20
N SER A 354 10.30 -33.93 21.91
CA SER A 354 10.13 -33.34 23.23
C SER A 354 9.00 -34.00 24.01
N GLY A 355 9.02 -33.84 25.34
CA GLY A 355 8.07 -34.45 26.27
C GLY A 355 8.63 -35.66 27.02
N ARG A 356 7.89 -36.12 28.04
CA ARG A 356 8.17 -37.36 28.78
C ARG A 356 6.91 -38.21 28.78
N LEU A 357 7.04 -39.51 28.59
CA LEU A 357 5.90 -40.42 28.76
C LEU A 357 5.64 -40.68 30.25
N PRO A 358 4.39 -41.01 30.63
CA PRO A 358 4.09 -41.61 31.92
C PRO A 358 5.01 -42.79 32.22
N LEU A 359 5.32 -42.99 33.50
CA LEU A 359 6.19 -44.09 33.92
C LEU A 359 5.61 -45.42 33.43
N ASN A 360 6.47 -46.23 32.78
CA ASN A 360 6.19 -47.54 32.16
C ASN A 360 5.55 -47.52 30.75
N LEU A 361 5.29 -46.35 30.16
CA LEU A 361 5.03 -46.24 28.73
C LEU A 361 6.31 -46.05 27.93
N ILE A 362 6.37 -46.66 26.74
CA ILE A 362 7.52 -46.63 25.84
C ILE A 362 7.07 -46.14 24.47
N TRP A 363 7.87 -45.27 23.85
CA TRP A 363 7.76 -44.87 22.45
C TRP A 363 8.61 -45.80 21.58
N ASP A 364 7.98 -46.44 20.60
CA ASP A 364 8.65 -47.17 19.53
C ASP A 364 8.58 -46.38 18.22
N ALA A 365 9.71 -45.76 17.87
CA ALA A 365 9.88 -44.97 16.66
C ALA A 365 9.71 -45.79 15.36
N ALA A 366 9.97 -47.10 15.38
CA ALA A 366 9.87 -47.94 14.19
C ALA A 366 8.41 -48.22 13.79
N THR A 367 7.52 -48.25 14.78
CA THR A 367 6.09 -48.53 14.60
C THR A 367 5.22 -47.31 14.87
N ALA A 368 5.82 -46.15 15.15
CA ALA A 368 5.16 -44.92 15.56
C ALA A 368 4.14 -45.12 16.70
N THR A 369 4.46 -45.99 17.66
CA THR A 369 3.51 -46.46 18.67
C THR A 369 3.98 -46.16 20.08
N ILE A 370 3.08 -45.62 20.91
CA ILE A 370 3.23 -45.53 22.37
C ILE A 370 2.54 -46.75 22.96
N SER A 371 3.25 -47.54 23.78
CA SER A 371 2.64 -48.69 24.44
C SER A 371 3.23 -49.01 25.80
N GLY A 372 2.46 -49.68 26.65
CA GLY A 372 2.90 -50.13 27.98
C GLY A 372 1.78 -50.09 29.02
N ASP A 373 2.16 -50.27 30.28
CA ASP A 373 1.26 -50.09 31.42
C ASP A 373 1.47 -48.69 32.00
N ILE A 374 0.43 -48.06 32.55
CA ILE A 374 0.51 -46.74 33.17
C ILE A 374 0.65 -46.92 34.69
N ALA A 375 1.75 -46.45 35.27
CA ALA A 375 1.99 -46.58 36.70
C ALA A 375 1.03 -45.72 37.56
N THR A 376 0.76 -46.15 38.79
CA THR A 376 0.04 -45.35 39.79
C THR A 376 0.87 -44.14 40.25
N GLY A 377 0.25 -42.99 40.54
CA GLY A 377 0.94 -41.76 40.92
C GLY A 377 1.50 -40.96 39.74
N THR A 378 0.97 -41.18 38.54
CA THR A 378 1.35 -40.52 37.28
C THR A 378 0.19 -39.74 36.65
N ALA A 379 -0.84 -39.39 37.41
CA ALA A 379 -1.91 -38.53 36.92
C ALA A 379 -1.37 -37.17 36.45
N GLY A 380 -1.82 -36.72 35.28
CA GLY A 380 -1.43 -35.44 34.70
C GLY A 380 -1.49 -35.42 33.18
N ASN A 381 -1.28 -34.23 32.63
CA ASN A 381 -1.16 -34.00 31.20
C ASN A 381 0.30 -34.16 30.77
N TYR A 382 0.54 -35.05 29.81
CA TYR A 382 1.86 -35.29 29.24
C TYR A 382 1.89 -34.69 27.83
N PRO A 383 2.40 -33.45 27.66
CA PRO A 383 2.60 -32.88 26.34
C PRO A 383 3.77 -33.61 25.67
N LEU A 384 3.52 -34.15 24.48
CA LEU A 384 4.46 -34.94 23.69
C LEU A 384 4.56 -34.28 22.31
N GLN A 385 5.78 -33.99 21.87
CA GLN A 385 6.03 -33.53 20.52
C GLN A 385 6.59 -34.69 19.69
N PHE A 386 5.95 -34.93 18.55
CA PHE A 386 6.39 -35.91 17.58
C PHE A 386 6.79 -35.22 16.29
N GLU A 387 7.84 -35.74 15.68
CA GLU A 387 8.27 -35.36 14.34
C GLU A 387 8.25 -36.59 13.44
N VAL A 388 7.76 -36.41 12.22
CA VAL A 388 7.95 -37.36 11.12
C VAL A 388 8.73 -36.69 10.01
N THR A 389 9.70 -37.40 9.46
CA THR A 389 10.39 -37.00 8.23
C THR A 389 10.30 -38.09 7.18
N ASP A 390 10.17 -37.69 5.92
CA ASP A 390 10.31 -38.58 4.76
C ASP A 390 11.73 -38.56 4.16
N GLY A 391 12.66 -37.82 4.79
CA GLY A 391 14.03 -37.59 4.32
C GLY A 391 14.22 -36.28 3.55
N ILE A 392 13.14 -35.55 3.26
CA ILE A 392 13.14 -34.25 2.56
C ILE A 392 12.36 -33.20 3.35
N GLN A 393 11.16 -33.56 3.82
CA GLN A 393 10.25 -32.74 4.60
C GLN A 393 10.21 -33.24 6.04
N THR A 394 9.92 -32.32 6.97
CA THR A 394 9.61 -32.64 8.36
C THR A 394 8.23 -32.10 8.69
N ALA A 395 7.46 -32.87 9.44
CA ALA A 395 6.20 -32.43 10.01
C ALA A 395 6.22 -32.71 11.50
N THR A 396 5.79 -31.73 12.29
CA THR A 396 5.70 -31.85 13.74
C THR A 396 4.25 -31.77 14.19
N VAL A 397 3.92 -32.50 15.26
CA VAL A 397 2.65 -32.38 15.95
C VAL A 397 2.91 -32.36 17.44
N ASN A 398 2.18 -31.50 18.15
CA ASN A 398 2.09 -31.55 19.60
C ASN A 398 0.81 -32.31 19.94
N LEU A 399 0.93 -33.42 20.67
CA LEU A 399 -0.19 -34.20 21.19
C LEU A 399 -0.07 -34.28 22.70
N THR A 400 -1.18 -34.21 23.40
CA THR A 400 -1.22 -34.39 24.85
C THR A 400 -1.79 -35.77 25.16
N LEU A 401 -1.06 -36.58 25.93
CA LEU A 401 -1.60 -37.77 26.59
C LEU A 401 -2.06 -37.37 27.99
N THR A 402 -3.36 -37.36 28.23
CA THR A 402 -3.91 -37.13 29.57
C THR A 402 -4.03 -38.46 30.30
N VAL A 403 -3.37 -38.57 31.45
CA VAL A 403 -3.54 -39.68 32.40
C VAL A 403 -4.42 -39.20 33.54
N GLN A 404 -5.62 -39.76 33.66
CA GLN A 404 -6.52 -39.47 34.75
C GLN A 404 -6.06 -40.17 36.03
N ALA A 405 -6.26 -39.53 37.18
CA ALA A 405 -6.07 -40.18 38.47
C ALA A 405 -7.00 -41.41 38.59
N GLN A 406 -6.65 -42.36 39.44
CA GLN A 406 -7.49 -43.55 39.62
C GLN A 406 -8.87 -43.17 40.18
N LEU A 407 -9.95 -43.56 39.50
CA LEU A 407 -11.33 -43.30 39.95
C LEU A 407 -11.63 -44.08 41.23
N GLN A 408 -12.14 -43.44 42.28
CA GLN A 408 -12.44 -44.08 43.57
C GLN A 408 -13.66 -43.44 44.27
N ILE A 409 -14.55 -44.24 44.87
CA ILE A 409 -15.67 -43.73 45.70
C ILE A 409 -15.17 -43.42 47.12
N THR A 410 -15.20 -42.13 47.49
CA THR A 410 -14.66 -41.61 48.76
C THR A 410 -15.67 -41.56 49.88
N THR A 411 -16.97 -41.67 49.57
CA THR A 411 -18.03 -41.77 50.60
C THR A 411 -17.72 -42.91 51.57
N ALA A 412 -17.75 -42.62 52.88
CA ALA A 412 -17.42 -43.60 53.91
C ALA A 412 -18.63 -44.45 54.32
N SER A 413 -19.80 -43.83 54.51
CA SER A 413 -21.06 -44.48 54.92
C SER A 413 -22.27 -43.62 54.53
N LEU A 414 -23.45 -44.23 54.44
CA LEU A 414 -24.72 -43.52 54.22
C LEU A 414 -25.40 -43.17 55.56
N PRO A 415 -25.96 -41.97 55.73
CA PRO A 415 -26.77 -41.62 56.91
C PRO A 415 -28.07 -42.42 56.98
N ASP A 416 -28.63 -42.57 58.19
CA ASP A 416 -29.93 -43.23 58.35
C ASP A 416 -31.07 -42.40 57.72
N ALA A 417 -32.01 -43.07 57.04
CA ALA A 417 -33.24 -42.48 56.52
C ALA A 417 -34.43 -42.67 57.49
N THR A 418 -35.59 -42.07 57.22
CA THR A 418 -36.83 -42.28 57.98
C THR A 418 -38.02 -42.45 57.03
N GLU A 419 -38.86 -43.45 57.22
CA GLU A 419 -40.06 -43.73 56.42
C GLU A 419 -40.95 -42.50 56.30
N GLY A 420 -41.39 -42.18 55.08
CA GLY A 420 -42.26 -41.03 54.84
C GLY A 420 -41.59 -39.66 54.99
N VAL A 421 -40.29 -39.60 55.35
CA VAL A 421 -39.49 -38.37 55.35
C VAL A 421 -38.56 -38.40 54.13
N ALA A 422 -38.52 -37.28 53.40
CA ALA A 422 -37.60 -37.16 52.27
C ALA A 422 -36.15 -37.38 52.75
N TYR A 423 -35.46 -38.30 52.09
CA TYR A 423 -34.05 -38.60 52.26
C TYR A 423 -33.33 -38.03 51.04
N SER A 424 -32.19 -37.39 51.27
CA SER A 424 -31.30 -36.85 50.24
C SER A 424 -29.88 -36.93 50.79
N PHE A 425 -29.03 -37.68 50.08
CA PHE A 425 -27.60 -37.75 50.38
C PHE A 425 -26.81 -38.00 49.10
N THR A 426 -25.82 -37.14 48.84
CA THR A 426 -24.96 -37.24 47.67
C THR A 426 -23.72 -38.06 47.98
N VAL A 427 -23.55 -39.18 47.27
CA VAL A 427 -22.28 -39.92 47.28
C VAL A 427 -21.22 -39.17 46.47
N THR A 428 -20.00 -39.19 46.97
CA THR A 428 -18.83 -38.56 46.36
C THR A 428 -17.77 -39.58 45.93
N ALA A 429 -17.08 -39.25 44.85
CA ALA A 429 -15.91 -39.92 44.33
C ALA A 429 -14.79 -38.90 44.06
N THR A 430 -13.56 -39.40 43.91
CA THR A 430 -12.39 -38.63 43.51
C THR A 430 -11.60 -39.40 42.45
N GLY A 431 -10.80 -38.69 41.65
CA GLY A 431 -10.03 -39.28 40.55
C GLY A 431 -10.89 -39.58 39.32
N GLY A 432 -10.30 -40.02 38.21
CA GLY A 432 -11.03 -40.13 36.96
C GLY A 432 -11.49 -38.77 36.40
N ASN A 433 -12.35 -38.79 35.39
CA ASN A 433 -12.93 -37.58 34.80
C ASN A 433 -14.23 -37.17 35.52
N ALA A 434 -14.11 -36.25 36.49
CA ALA A 434 -15.24 -35.76 37.27
C ALA A 434 -16.39 -35.15 36.44
N ALA A 435 -16.09 -34.57 35.27
CA ALA A 435 -17.10 -34.00 34.38
C ALA A 435 -17.99 -35.07 33.73
N ASN A 436 -17.53 -36.32 33.69
CA ASN A 436 -18.22 -37.44 33.07
C ASN A 436 -18.76 -38.46 34.07
N TYR A 437 -18.76 -38.14 35.37
CA TYR A 437 -19.28 -39.07 36.36
C TYR A 437 -20.74 -39.43 36.09
N SER A 438 -20.98 -40.72 35.89
CA SER A 438 -22.29 -41.33 35.80
C SER A 438 -22.47 -42.32 36.95
N TRP A 439 -23.49 -42.08 37.76
CA TRP A 439 -23.76 -42.84 38.98
C TRP A 439 -24.89 -43.83 38.77
N SER A 440 -24.78 -45.00 39.40
CA SER A 440 -25.86 -45.96 39.48
C SER A 440 -25.82 -46.68 40.83
N ALA A 441 -26.97 -47.17 41.28
CA ALA A 441 -27.09 -47.86 42.54
C ALA A 441 -28.09 -49.02 42.42
N THR A 442 -27.79 -50.12 43.08
CA THR A 442 -28.69 -51.27 43.23
C THR A 442 -28.86 -51.62 44.69
N GLY A 443 -30.01 -52.19 45.07
CA GLY A 443 -30.31 -52.51 46.48
C GLY A 443 -30.90 -51.35 47.30
N LEU A 444 -31.27 -50.23 46.67
CA LEU A 444 -31.96 -49.12 47.35
C LEU A 444 -33.36 -49.54 47.86
N PRO A 445 -33.78 -49.08 49.06
CA PRO A 445 -35.15 -49.25 49.55
C PRO A 445 -36.17 -48.64 48.59
N THR A 446 -37.37 -49.22 48.53
CA THR A 446 -38.43 -48.74 47.65
C THR A 446 -38.82 -47.30 48.02
N GLY A 447 -38.79 -46.40 47.03
CA GLY A 447 -39.05 -44.96 47.22
C GLY A 447 -37.79 -44.09 47.24
N LEU A 448 -36.60 -44.70 47.18
CA LEU A 448 -35.34 -44.01 46.89
C LEU A 448 -34.81 -44.40 45.51
N ASP A 449 -34.14 -43.45 44.87
CA ASP A 449 -33.41 -43.63 43.61
C ASP A 449 -32.10 -42.83 43.66
N ILE A 450 -31.15 -43.12 42.77
CA ILE A 450 -29.93 -42.32 42.61
C ILE A 450 -29.99 -41.51 41.33
N ASP A 451 -29.69 -40.23 41.42
CA ASP A 451 -29.53 -39.39 40.24
C ASP A 451 -28.21 -39.75 39.54
N PRO A 452 -28.26 -40.16 38.26
CA PRO A 452 -27.09 -40.62 37.55
C PRO A 452 -26.09 -39.51 37.21
N SER A 453 -26.44 -38.23 37.33
CA SER A 453 -25.56 -37.09 37.05
C SER A 453 -24.96 -36.45 38.31
N THR A 454 -25.68 -36.50 39.43
CA THR A 454 -25.22 -35.86 40.67
C THR A 454 -24.72 -36.85 41.72
N GLY A 455 -25.06 -38.14 41.59
CA GLY A 455 -24.80 -39.13 42.65
C GLY A 455 -25.68 -38.93 43.88
N GLU A 456 -26.74 -38.11 43.79
CA GLU A 456 -27.68 -37.90 44.88
C GLU A 456 -28.64 -39.09 45.00
N ILE A 457 -28.54 -39.83 46.11
CA ILE A 457 -29.58 -40.78 46.50
C ILE A 457 -30.69 -39.97 47.15
N SER A 458 -31.82 -39.85 46.47
CA SER A 458 -32.95 -39.05 46.92
C SER A 458 -34.30 -39.77 46.77
N GLY A 459 -35.29 -39.30 47.51
CA GLY A 459 -36.65 -39.81 47.47
C GLY A 459 -37.26 -39.89 48.86
N THR A 460 -38.37 -40.60 49.00
CA THR A 460 -39.03 -40.80 50.30
C THR A 460 -39.16 -42.30 50.53
N PRO A 461 -38.46 -42.89 51.51
CA PRO A 461 -38.59 -44.32 51.79
C PRO A 461 -40.05 -44.64 52.07
N ALA A 462 -40.61 -45.59 51.31
CA ALA A 462 -42.02 -45.93 51.40
C ALA A 462 -42.37 -46.51 52.77
N ALA A 463 -43.64 -46.43 53.17
CA ALA A 463 -44.09 -47.04 54.42
C ALA A 463 -43.81 -48.56 54.43
N ASN A 464 -43.33 -49.10 55.57
CA ASN A 464 -42.86 -50.47 55.78
C ASN A 464 -41.50 -50.82 55.11
N THR A 465 -40.64 -49.85 54.87
CA THR A 465 -39.24 -50.06 54.43
C THR A 465 -38.22 -49.96 55.58
N ALA A 466 -38.67 -49.79 56.83
CA ALA A 466 -37.82 -49.70 58.02
C ALA A 466 -36.94 -50.95 58.19
N GLY A 467 -35.64 -50.73 58.40
CA GLY A 467 -34.60 -51.77 58.42
C GLY A 467 -33.31 -51.35 57.70
N THR A 468 -32.30 -52.21 57.70
CA THR A 468 -31.01 -51.97 57.03
C THR A 468 -30.98 -52.61 55.65
N HIS A 469 -30.60 -51.85 54.64
CA HIS A 469 -30.51 -52.26 53.23
C HIS A 469 -29.06 -52.16 52.74
N THR A 470 -28.59 -53.17 52.03
CA THR A 470 -27.26 -53.18 51.42
C THR A 470 -27.33 -52.61 50.00
N VAL A 471 -26.64 -51.49 49.78
CA VAL A 471 -26.70 -50.70 48.55
C VAL A 471 -25.34 -50.74 47.84
N ASP A 472 -25.31 -51.27 46.63
CA ASP A 472 -24.12 -51.25 45.77
C ASP A 472 -24.19 -50.03 44.86
N VAL A 473 -23.23 -49.11 45.04
CA VAL A 473 -23.13 -47.87 44.26
C VAL A 473 -21.94 -47.96 43.30
N THR A 474 -22.17 -47.61 42.04
CA THR A 474 -21.16 -47.59 40.98
C THR A 474 -21.03 -46.19 40.41
N VAL A 475 -19.80 -45.77 40.17
CA VAL A 475 -19.46 -44.56 39.40
C VAL A 475 -18.66 -44.97 38.17
N ASP A 476 -19.04 -44.44 37.02
CA ASP A 476 -18.38 -44.59 35.72
C ASP A 476 -17.98 -43.19 35.23
N ASP A 477 -16.72 -42.98 34.82
CA ASP A 477 -16.25 -41.69 34.28
C ASP A 477 -16.09 -41.69 32.75
N GLY A 478 -16.59 -42.73 32.08
CA GLY A 478 -16.44 -43.00 30.66
C GLY A 478 -15.16 -43.75 30.29
N LEU A 479 -14.21 -43.92 31.21
CA LEU A 479 -12.94 -44.61 31.00
C LEU A 479 -12.65 -45.70 32.06
N GLN A 480 -13.13 -45.49 33.28
CA GLN A 480 -13.01 -46.32 34.47
C GLN A 480 -14.40 -46.53 35.08
N ASN A 481 -14.62 -47.70 35.70
CA ASN A 481 -15.77 -47.93 36.55
C ASN A 481 -15.34 -48.50 37.91
N VAL A 482 -15.92 -47.98 38.98
CA VAL A 482 -15.66 -48.45 40.35
C VAL A 482 -16.96 -48.59 41.11
N SER A 483 -17.09 -49.70 41.85
CA SER A 483 -18.25 -49.98 42.69
C SER A 483 -17.87 -50.11 44.15
N LYS A 484 -18.73 -49.63 45.04
CA LYS A 484 -18.58 -49.72 46.50
C LYS A 484 -19.93 -49.99 47.16
N GLN A 485 -19.91 -50.89 48.14
CA GLN A 485 -21.09 -51.30 48.88
C GLN A 485 -21.26 -50.47 50.17
N PHE A 486 -22.50 -50.10 50.49
CA PHE A 486 -22.90 -49.35 51.68
C PHE A 486 -24.08 -50.01 52.40
N ASP A 487 -24.20 -49.77 53.70
CA ASP A 487 -25.42 -50.08 54.47
C ASP A 487 -26.23 -48.80 54.70
N LEU A 488 -27.54 -48.84 54.43
CA LEU A 488 -28.52 -47.75 54.66
C LEU A 488 -29.62 -48.20 55.61
N THR A 489 -29.75 -47.57 56.79
CA THR A 489 -30.80 -47.89 57.78
C THR A 489 -31.99 -46.93 57.69
N VAL A 490 -33.24 -47.43 57.69
CA VAL A 490 -34.48 -46.63 57.62
C VAL A 490 -35.28 -46.71 58.95
N ASN A 491 -35.60 -45.56 59.57
CA ASN A 491 -36.32 -45.35 60.84
C ASN A 491 -37.84 -44.99 60.65
N PRO A 492 -38.75 -44.98 61.65
CA PRO A 492 -40.17 -44.57 61.49
C PRO A 492 -40.49 -43.07 61.83
N ALA A 493 -41.56 -42.44 61.26
CA ALA A 493 -41.78 -40.96 61.27
C ALA A 493 -42.71 -40.28 62.33
N THR A 494 -42.35 -39.05 62.78
CA THR A 494 -43.20 -37.99 63.44
C THR A 494 -42.54 -36.56 63.41
N SER A 495 -43.20 -35.41 63.06
CA SER A 495 -42.71 -33.99 63.36
C SER A 495 -43.70 -32.77 63.13
N PRO A 496 -43.53 -31.58 63.83
CA PRO A 496 -44.39 -30.35 63.83
C PRO A 496 -44.05 -29.17 62.84
N LEU A 497 -45.01 -28.25 62.55
CA LEU A 497 -44.97 -27.14 61.53
C LEU A 497 -44.02 -25.95 61.85
N THR A 498 -43.17 -25.53 60.89
CA THR A 498 -42.16 -24.43 60.98
C THR A 498 -41.84 -23.78 59.62
N ILE A 499 -41.54 -22.46 59.55
CA ILE A 499 -41.01 -21.78 58.33
C ILE A 499 -39.49 -22.00 58.22
N THR A 500 -39.04 -22.57 57.10
CA THR A 500 -37.63 -22.97 56.90
C THR A 500 -36.79 -21.94 56.17
N THR A 501 -37.38 -21.03 55.38
CA THR A 501 -36.62 -19.96 54.70
C THR A 501 -35.85 -19.11 55.71
N THR A 502 -34.54 -18.98 55.53
CA THR A 502 -33.64 -18.28 56.47
C THR A 502 -33.37 -16.83 56.10
N SER A 503 -33.33 -16.49 54.82
CA SER A 503 -33.05 -15.14 54.30
C SER A 503 -33.65 -14.93 52.92
N LEU A 504 -33.75 -13.68 52.48
CA LEU A 504 -34.25 -13.29 51.15
C LEU A 504 -33.10 -12.75 50.28
N PRO A 505 -33.09 -13.02 48.95
CA PRO A 505 -32.16 -12.38 48.02
C PRO A 505 -32.40 -10.87 47.91
N ASP A 506 -31.36 -10.10 47.63
CA ASP A 506 -31.46 -8.65 47.41
C ASP A 506 -32.30 -8.32 46.17
N ALA A 507 -33.01 -7.20 46.22
CA ALA A 507 -33.72 -6.61 45.08
C ALA A 507 -32.95 -5.41 44.50
N THR A 508 -33.29 -4.99 43.29
CA THR A 508 -32.69 -3.82 42.63
C THR A 508 -33.79 -2.87 42.18
N GLU A 509 -33.62 -1.56 42.37
CA GLU A 509 -34.59 -0.56 41.88
C GLU A 509 -34.89 -0.76 40.39
N GLY A 510 -36.18 -0.73 40.03
CA GLY A 510 -36.65 -0.87 38.65
C GLY A 510 -36.67 -2.30 38.11
N VAL A 511 -36.18 -3.30 38.86
CA VAL A 511 -36.16 -4.71 38.46
C VAL A 511 -37.26 -5.47 39.21
N ALA A 512 -38.01 -6.31 38.50
CA ALA A 512 -39.04 -7.15 39.11
C ALA A 512 -38.40 -8.19 40.05
N TYR A 513 -38.94 -8.28 41.26
CA TYR A 513 -38.52 -9.18 42.32
C TYR A 513 -39.56 -10.29 42.50
N SER A 514 -39.11 -11.55 42.53
CA SER A 514 -39.93 -12.72 42.88
C SER A 514 -39.10 -13.71 43.71
N PHE A 515 -39.66 -14.18 44.83
CA PHE A 515 -39.04 -15.22 45.67
C PHE A 515 -40.09 -15.96 46.50
N THR A 516 -40.02 -17.29 46.58
CA THR A 516 -41.01 -18.10 47.33
C THR A 516 -40.48 -18.54 48.70
N VAL A 517 -41.25 -18.26 49.76
CA VAL A 517 -40.96 -18.66 51.15
C VAL A 517 -41.45 -20.09 51.40
N GLN A 518 -40.70 -20.89 52.14
CA GLN A 518 -40.94 -22.32 52.38
C GLN A 518 -41.13 -22.65 53.87
N ALA A 519 -41.93 -23.69 54.14
CA ALA A 519 -42.22 -24.22 55.48
C ALA A 519 -42.32 -25.76 55.47
N THR A 520 -42.07 -26.40 56.61
CA THR A 520 -42.07 -27.87 56.79
C THR A 520 -42.79 -28.27 58.07
N GLY A 521 -43.29 -29.52 58.14
CA GLY A 521 -44.08 -30.03 59.27
C GLY A 521 -45.57 -29.66 59.19
N GLY A 522 -46.43 -30.24 60.03
CA GLY A 522 -47.89 -30.03 59.91
C GLY A 522 -48.47 -30.60 58.60
N ASN A 523 -49.67 -30.17 58.21
CA ASN A 523 -50.32 -30.60 56.97
C ASN A 523 -50.04 -29.63 55.81
N SER A 524 -49.01 -29.94 55.02
CA SER A 524 -48.60 -29.15 53.84
C SER A 524 -49.69 -28.95 52.79
N SER A 525 -50.72 -29.82 52.74
CA SER A 525 -51.84 -29.66 51.81
C SER A 525 -52.78 -28.50 52.16
N ASN A 526 -52.62 -27.90 53.35
CA ASN A 526 -53.45 -26.82 53.88
C ASN A 526 -52.68 -25.52 54.13
N TYR A 527 -51.46 -25.36 53.63
CA TYR A 527 -50.69 -24.14 53.86
C TYR A 527 -51.39 -22.90 53.30
N ASN A 528 -51.58 -21.92 54.17
CA ASN A 528 -52.10 -20.60 53.82
C ASN A 528 -51.16 -19.53 54.37
N TRP A 529 -50.62 -18.71 53.47
CA TRP A 529 -49.55 -17.74 53.70
C TRP A 529 -50.07 -16.31 53.80
N SER A 530 -49.45 -15.50 54.66
CA SER A 530 -49.74 -14.06 54.77
C SER A 530 -48.50 -13.24 55.08
N ILE A 531 -48.51 -11.95 54.70
CA ILE A 531 -47.44 -10.98 54.93
C ILE A 531 -47.97 -9.74 55.66
N SER A 532 -47.16 -9.19 56.56
CA SER A 532 -47.45 -7.92 57.25
C SER A 532 -46.19 -7.07 57.43
N GLY A 533 -46.36 -5.73 57.40
CA GLY A 533 -45.25 -4.77 57.54
C GLY A 533 -44.46 -4.49 56.26
N GLN A 534 -44.91 -5.03 55.13
CA GLN A 534 -44.23 -4.92 53.83
C GLN A 534 -44.29 -3.50 53.21
N PRO A 535 -43.30 -3.13 52.38
CA PRO A 535 -43.41 -1.93 51.55
C PRO A 535 -44.55 -2.06 50.53
N SER A 536 -45.11 -0.93 50.10
CA SER A 536 -46.31 -0.88 49.25
C SER A 536 -46.16 -1.55 47.88
N TRP A 537 -44.93 -1.77 47.42
CA TRP A 537 -44.64 -2.43 46.16
C TRP A 537 -44.47 -3.95 46.28
N LEU A 538 -44.43 -4.53 47.50
CA LEU A 538 -44.22 -5.95 47.75
C LEU A 538 -45.51 -6.63 48.24
N SER A 539 -45.78 -7.84 47.75
CA SER A 539 -46.96 -8.64 48.09
C SER A 539 -46.62 -10.12 48.22
N ILE A 540 -47.46 -10.92 48.90
CA ILE A 540 -47.33 -12.38 48.98
C ILE A 540 -48.56 -13.10 48.42
N ASN A 541 -48.35 -14.19 47.68
CA ASN A 541 -49.42 -15.10 47.28
C ASN A 541 -49.76 -16.06 48.42
N SER A 542 -51.02 -16.06 48.87
CA SER A 542 -51.46 -16.81 50.04
C SER A 542 -51.46 -18.34 49.86
N SER A 543 -51.46 -18.83 48.62
CA SER A 543 -51.47 -20.28 48.34
C SER A 543 -50.09 -20.86 48.08
N THR A 544 -49.13 -20.04 47.64
CA THR A 544 -47.80 -20.50 47.23
C THR A 544 -46.67 -19.98 48.11
N GLY A 545 -46.87 -18.90 48.86
CA GLY A 545 -45.82 -18.24 49.64
C GLY A 545 -44.88 -17.37 48.79
N GLU A 546 -45.22 -17.10 47.53
CA GLU A 546 -44.41 -16.27 46.62
C GLU A 546 -44.53 -14.78 46.97
N LEU A 547 -43.41 -14.16 47.31
CA LEU A 547 -43.22 -12.71 47.42
C LEU A 547 -42.95 -12.13 46.04
N SER A 548 -43.70 -11.09 45.64
CA SER A 548 -43.51 -10.43 44.34
C SER A 548 -43.74 -8.92 44.39
N GLY A 549 -43.00 -8.17 43.57
CA GLY A 549 -43.06 -6.71 43.49
C GLY A 549 -42.01 -6.08 42.58
N THR A 550 -42.05 -4.77 42.36
CA THR A 550 -40.96 -4.03 41.67
C THR A 550 -40.61 -2.79 42.48
N PRO A 551 -39.41 -2.71 43.09
CA PRO A 551 -39.02 -1.55 43.88
C PRO A 551 -38.93 -0.31 42.96
N PRO A 552 -39.63 0.79 43.25
CA PRO A 552 -39.57 2.01 42.45
C PRO A 552 -38.22 2.73 42.59
N ALA A 553 -37.89 3.61 41.64
CA ALA A 553 -36.66 4.41 41.71
C ALA A 553 -36.63 5.28 42.98
N GLY A 554 -35.48 5.33 43.66
CA GLY A 554 -35.30 6.04 44.95
C GLY A 554 -35.77 5.27 46.19
N SER A 555 -36.01 3.96 46.07
CA SER A 555 -36.42 3.07 47.17
C SER A 555 -35.28 2.24 47.77
N ALA A 556 -34.02 2.50 47.39
CA ALA A 556 -32.85 1.80 47.90
C ALA A 556 -32.75 1.91 49.43
N GLY A 557 -32.55 0.75 50.07
CA GLY A 557 -32.62 0.62 51.51
C GLY A 557 -33.01 -0.79 51.95
N ILE A 558 -33.03 -1.03 53.26
CA ILE A 558 -33.42 -2.31 53.86
C ILE A 558 -34.86 -2.22 54.35
N TYR A 559 -35.69 -3.21 53.99
CA TYR A 559 -37.08 -3.33 54.38
C TYR A 559 -37.31 -4.55 55.26
N THR A 560 -37.87 -4.36 56.45
CA THR A 560 -38.16 -5.43 57.40
C THR A 560 -39.66 -5.73 57.46
N PHE A 561 -40.06 -6.99 57.25
CA PHE A 561 -41.47 -7.43 57.29
C PHE A 561 -41.62 -8.87 57.80
N THR A 562 -42.85 -9.27 58.15
CA THR A 562 -43.13 -10.61 58.73
C THR A 562 -43.99 -11.45 57.80
N VAL A 563 -43.63 -12.72 57.63
CA VAL A 563 -44.37 -13.73 56.87
C VAL A 563 -44.88 -14.82 57.83
N GLU A 564 -46.12 -15.27 57.63
CA GLU A 564 -46.77 -16.31 58.42
C GLU A 564 -47.33 -17.42 57.52
N VAL A 565 -47.41 -18.64 58.05
CA VAL A 565 -48.07 -19.80 57.42
C VAL A 565 -48.88 -20.60 58.44
N THR A 566 -50.08 -21.01 58.07
CA THR A 566 -50.90 -21.95 58.87
C THR A 566 -51.29 -23.16 58.04
N ASP A 567 -51.37 -24.33 58.67
CA ASP A 567 -51.90 -25.57 58.06
C ASP A 567 -53.38 -25.83 58.42
N GLY A 568 -54.05 -24.83 59.00
CA GLY A 568 -55.42 -24.91 59.50
C GLY A 568 -55.55 -25.48 60.92
N GLN A 569 -54.44 -25.92 61.54
CA GLN A 569 -54.40 -26.41 62.93
C GLN A 569 -53.41 -25.60 63.78
N VAL A 570 -52.22 -25.35 63.23
CA VAL A 570 -51.14 -24.59 63.86
C VAL A 570 -50.60 -23.52 62.90
N THR A 571 -49.99 -22.47 63.44
CA THR A 571 -49.42 -21.35 62.67
C THR A 571 -47.97 -21.15 63.05
N ALA A 572 -47.11 -20.94 62.05
CA ALA A 572 -45.71 -20.55 62.20
C ALA A 572 -45.49 -19.15 61.58
N SER A 573 -44.66 -18.32 62.21
CA SER A 573 -44.33 -16.96 61.74
C SER A 573 -42.83 -16.68 61.79
N LYS A 574 -42.35 -15.83 60.87
CA LYS A 574 -40.94 -15.43 60.76
C LYS A 574 -40.76 -14.05 60.12
N GLN A 575 -39.82 -13.26 60.64
CA GLN A 575 -39.46 -11.93 60.14
C GLN A 575 -38.30 -12.00 59.14
N PHE A 576 -38.31 -11.15 58.10
CA PHE A 576 -37.29 -11.06 57.06
C PHE A 576 -36.87 -9.61 56.81
N ASP A 577 -35.59 -9.44 56.45
CA ASP A 577 -35.03 -8.21 55.90
C ASP A 577 -34.76 -8.38 54.39
N LEU A 578 -35.14 -7.39 53.59
CA LEU A 578 -34.91 -7.33 52.15
C LEU A 578 -34.12 -6.06 51.81
N LEU A 579 -32.90 -6.21 51.29
CA LEU A 579 -32.08 -5.10 50.81
C LEU A 579 -32.43 -4.77 49.34
N VAL A 580 -32.75 -3.51 49.06
CA VAL A 580 -32.91 -2.96 47.70
C VAL A 580 -31.66 -2.15 47.33
N LYS A 581 -30.95 -2.55 46.26
CA LYS A 581 -29.75 -1.90 45.72
C LYS A 581 -30.10 -0.88 44.62
N GLN A 582 -29.27 0.16 44.48
CA GLN A 582 -29.32 1.05 43.31
C GLN A 582 -28.83 0.33 42.05
N GLY A 583 -29.52 0.53 40.92
CA GLY A 583 -29.19 -0.11 39.65
C GLY A 583 -28.12 0.65 38.86
N GLY A 584 -26.94 0.04 38.63
CA GLY A 584 -25.90 0.57 37.74
C GLY A 584 -24.99 -0.53 37.19
N GLY A 585 -25.12 -0.82 35.89
CA GLY A 585 -24.20 -1.70 35.16
C GLY A 585 -24.49 -1.67 33.65
N GLY A 586 -23.54 -1.20 32.87
CA GLY A 586 -23.56 -1.25 31.39
C GLY A 586 -22.55 -0.30 30.76
N THR A 587 -21.54 -0.87 30.08
CA THR A 587 -20.61 -0.31 29.07
C THR A 587 -20.10 1.14 29.23
N THR A 588 -18.78 1.32 29.18
CA THR A 588 -18.15 2.65 29.16
C THR A 588 -18.72 3.50 28.03
N LEU A 589 -19.26 4.66 28.40
CA LEU A 589 -19.86 5.65 27.50
C LEU A 589 -18.79 6.20 26.53
N LYS A 590 -19.03 6.16 25.22
CA LYS A 590 -18.15 6.73 24.20
C LYS A 590 -18.94 7.50 23.14
N ALA A 591 -18.63 8.78 22.98
CA ALA A 591 -19.27 9.69 22.04
C ALA A 591 -18.77 9.47 20.61
N ASP A 592 -19.67 9.43 19.63
CA ASP A 592 -19.36 9.56 18.20
C ASP A 592 -20.59 10.02 17.43
N PHE A 593 -20.40 10.55 16.23
CA PHE A 593 -21.50 11.00 15.36
C PHE A 593 -21.10 11.08 13.89
N GLU A 594 -22.07 11.15 12.99
CA GLU A 594 -21.86 11.48 11.58
C GLU A 594 -22.79 12.61 11.13
N ALA A 595 -22.49 13.23 9.98
CA ALA A 595 -23.31 14.27 9.38
C ALA A 595 -23.51 14.05 7.88
N ASN A 596 -24.68 14.43 7.37
CA ASN A 596 -24.98 14.38 5.93
C ASN A 596 -25.93 15.52 5.50
N PRO A 597 -25.57 16.33 4.49
CA PRO A 597 -24.26 16.40 3.81
C PRO A 597 -23.19 17.06 4.68
N THR A 598 -21.90 16.81 4.41
CA THR A 598 -20.77 17.48 5.09
C THR A 598 -20.26 18.72 4.36
N TYR A 599 -20.78 19.00 3.16
CA TYR A 599 -20.47 20.22 2.42
C TYR A 599 -21.60 20.63 1.49
N GLY A 600 -21.65 21.91 1.13
CA GLY A 600 -22.61 22.44 0.16
C GLY A 600 -22.73 23.96 0.22
N LYS A 601 -23.56 24.54 -0.64
CA LYS A 601 -23.73 25.99 -0.74
C LYS A 601 -24.57 26.55 0.42
N ALA A 602 -24.21 27.72 0.95
CA ALA A 602 -25.05 28.44 1.91
C ALA A 602 -26.43 28.85 1.32
N PRO A 603 -27.54 28.73 2.08
CA PRO A 603 -27.65 28.06 3.38
C PRO A 603 -27.62 26.54 3.23
N LEU A 604 -26.85 25.85 4.09
CA LEU A 604 -26.69 24.40 4.07
C LEU A 604 -27.43 23.76 5.25
N THR A 605 -28.40 22.89 4.96
CA THR A 605 -29.08 22.10 5.99
C THR A 605 -28.42 20.73 6.12
N VAL A 606 -27.99 20.38 7.32
CA VAL A 606 -27.24 19.16 7.65
C VAL A 606 -28.01 18.33 8.67
N ASN A 607 -28.10 17.03 8.42
CA ASN A 607 -28.62 16.07 9.40
C ASN A 607 -27.45 15.46 10.16
N LEU A 608 -27.47 15.54 11.48
CA LEU A 608 -26.48 14.90 12.35
C LEU A 608 -27.09 13.64 12.97
N THR A 609 -26.31 12.56 12.97
CA THR A 609 -26.72 11.25 13.48
C THR A 609 -25.76 10.82 14.57
N ASP A 610 -26.29 10.55 15.76
CA ASP A 610 -25.56 10.00 16.89
C ASP A 610 -25.07 8.57 16.60
N LYS A 611 -23.80 8.31 16.90
CA LYS A 611 -23.13 7.00 16.83
C LYS A 611 -22.52 6.60 18.17
N SER A 612 -22.88 7.31 19.24
CA SER A 612 -22.34 7.06 20.56
C SER A 612 -22.69 5.66 21.05
N THR A 613 -21.76 5.06 21.77
CA THR A 613 -21.90 3.73 22.38
C THR A 613 -21.96 3.86 23.90
N GLY A 614 -22.52 2.85 24.57
CA GLY A 614 -22.86 2.95 25.99
C GLY A 614 -24.31 3.38 26.23
N ARG A 615 -24.71 3.47 27.50
CA ARG A 615 -26.07 3.89 27.87
C ARG A 615 -26.20 5.41 27.86
N VAL A 616 -26.39 6.02 26.69
CA VAL A 616 -26.61 7.47 26.57
C VAL A 616 -28.02 7.85 27.05
N THR A 617 -28.12 8.87 27.91
CA THR A 617 -29.40 9.44 28.37
C THR A 617 -29.54 10.94 28.06
N GLN A 618 -28.45 11.65 27.74
CA GLN A 618 -28.48 13.05 27.31
C GLN A 618 -27.47 13.35 26.19
N TRP A 619 -27.81 14.31 25.32
CA TRP A 619 -26.97 14.83 24.23
C TRP A 619 -26.85 16.34 24.37
N GLU A 620 -25.65 16.87 24.17
CA GLU A 620 -25.34 18.29 24.10
C GLU A 620 -24.53 18.54 22.82
N TRP A 621 -25.20 19.08 21.81
CA TRP A 621 -24.61 19.44 20.53
C TRP A 621 -24.18 20.90 20.52
N ASP A 622 -23.01 21.15 19.98
CA ASP A 622 -22.45 22.47 19.66
C ASP A 622 -22.02 22.39 18.18
N PHE A 623 -22.77 23.08 17.31
CA PHE A 623 -22.67 22.94 15.85
C PHE A 623 -21.65 23.90 15.23
N ASP A 624 -21.24 24.95 15.93
CA ASP A 624 -20.28 25.94 15.45
C ASP A 624 -18.98 26.03 16.27
N GLY A 625 -18.89 25.28 17.37
CA GLY A 625 -17.71 25.14 18.21
C GLY A 625 -17.48 26.33 19.13
N ASP A 626 -18.51 27.14 19.41
CA ASP A 626 -18.41 28.31 20.28
C ASP A 626 -18.44 27.97 21.78
N GLY A 627 -18.68 26.69 22.12
CA GLY A 627 -18.76 26.18 23.47
C GLY A 627 -20.14 26.29 24.10
N THR A 628 -21.15 26.78 23.37
CA THR A 628 -22.55 26.82 23.79
C THR A 628 -23.32 25.64 23.20
N VAL A 629 -24.35 25.16 23.93
CA VAL A 629 -25.16 24.02 23.48
C VAL A 629 -26.28 24.55 22.58
N ASP A 630 -26.24 24.18 21.31
CA ASP A 630 -27.23 24.51 20.28
C ASP A 630 -28.45 23.57 20.29
N SER A 631 -28.24 22.29 20.63
CA SER A 631 -29.31 21.29 20.62
C SER A 631 -29.08 20.17 21.62
N THR A 632 -30.18 19.60 22.11
CA THR A 632 -30.19 18.41 22.98
C THR A 632 -30.93 17.23 22.37
N VAL A 633 -31.36 17.35 21.12
CA VAL A 633 -32.01 16.26 20.36
C VAL A 633 -30.95 15.25 19.94
N GLN A 634 -31.23 13.95 20.05
CA GLN A 634 -30.27 12.89 19.68
C GLN A 634 -29.76 13.00 18.24
N ASN A 635 -30.67 13.16 17.26
CA ASN A 635 -30.33 13.27 15.84
C ASN A 635 -30.88 14.60 15.28
N PRO A 636 -30.19 15.73 15.53
CA PRO A 636 -30.70 17.04 15.16
C PRO A 636 -30.46 17.35 13.67
N THR A 637 -31.28 18.25 13.13
CA THR A 637 -31.06 18.91 11.84
C THR A 637 -30.71 20.38 12.10
N TRP A 638 -29.64 20.87 11.47
CA TRP A 638 -29.17 22.25 11.63
C TRP A 638 -28.92 22.93 10.29
N THR A 639 -29.25 24.23 10.18
CA THR A 639 -29.03 25.02 8.96
C THR A 639 -27.95 26.07 9.18
N TYR A 640 -26.82 25.90 8.52
CA TYR A 640 -25.73 26.86 8.50
C TYR A 640 -25.98 27.93 7.43
N ASN A 641 -26.13 29.18 7.86
CA ASN A 641 -26.53 30.28 6.99
C ASN A 641 -25.36 31.01 6.32
N TYR A 642 -24.13 30.85 6.83
CA TYR A 642 -22.97 31.62 6.40
C TYR A 642 -21.86 30.70 5.87
N PRO A 643 -21.11 31.12 4.83
CA PRO A 643 -19.96 30.37 4.36
C PRO A 643 -18.86 30.27 5.43
N GLY A 644 -18.25 29.10 5.55
CA GLY A 644 -17.22 28.82 6.55
C GLY A 644 -17.02 27.33 6.79
N TRP A 645 -15.94 27.02 7.52
CA TRP A 645 -15.73 25.70 8.12
C TRP A 645 -16.29 25.71 9.54
N TYR A 646 -17.10 24.71 9.87
CA TYR A 646 -17.69 24.55 11.20
C TYR A 646 -17.14 23.30 11.89
N THR A 647 -16.73 23.46 13.14
CA THR A 647 -16.37 22.37 14.04
C THR A 647 -17.63 21.93 14.76
N VAL A 648 -17.88 20.62 14.77
CA VAL A 648 -19.05 20.06 15.46
C VAL A 648 -18.58 19.30 16.68
N ARG A 649 -19.24 19.52 17.81
CA ARG A 649 -19.00 18.84 19.07
C ARG A 649 -20.28 18.17 19.56
N LEU A 650 -20.16 16.92 19.95
CA LEU A 650 -21.20 16.17 20.66
C LEU A 650 -20.65 15.75 22.02
N ARG A 651 -21.33 16.16 23.09
CA ARG A 651 -21.14 15.59 24.42
C ARG A 651 -22.35 14.72 24.78
N VAL A 652 -22.09 13.48 25.18
CA VAL A 652 -23.12 12.55 25.67
C VAL A 652 -22.91 12.26 27.15
N SER A 653 -24.00 12.02 27.89
CA SER A 653 -23.95 11.61 29.29
C SER A 653 -24.92 10.45 29.58
N ASP A 654 -24.61 9.67 30.61
CA ASP A 654 -25.52 8.65 31.17
C ASP A 654 -26.21 9.13 32.47
N GLY A 655 -25.96 10.38 32.88
CA GLY A 655 -26.37 11.00 34.15
C GLY A 655 -25.30 10.96 35.24
N THR A 656 -24.26 10.13 35.09
CA THR A 656 -23.12 10.00 36.02
C THR A 656 -21.78 10.28 35.33
N ASN A 657 -21.58 9.70 34.14
CA ASN A 657 -20.42 9.85 33.28
C ASN A 657 -20.76 10.69 32.05
N SER A 658 -19.75 11.27 31.42
CA SER A 658 -19.88 11.94 30.12
C SER A 658 -18.67 11.71 29.24
N ASP A 659 -18.88 11.60 27.93
CA ASP A 659 -17.82 11.60 26.92
C ASP A 659 -18.09 12.67 25.86
N THR A 660 -17.05 13.11 25.15
CA THR A 660 -17.15 14.19 24.15
C THR A 660 -16.40 13.82 22.87
N CYS A 661 -17.11 13.87 21.74
CA CYS A 661 -16.54 13.77 20.40
C CYS A 661 -16.49 15.17 19.76
N VAL A 662 -15.34 15.55 19.20
CA VAL A 662 -15.17 16.80 18.45
C VAL A 662 -14.66 16.46 17.06
N LYS A 663 -15.36 16.91 16.00
CA LYS A 663 -14.91 16.82 14.62
C LYS A 663 -14.60 18.23 14.13
N GLU A 664 -13.31 18.56 14.16
CA GLU A 664 -12.77 19.85 13.72
C GLU A 664 -12.99 20.06 12.22
N LYS A 665 -13.48 21.25 11.84
CA LYS A 665 -13.74 21.62 10.43
C LYS A 665 -14.49 20.52 9.66
N TYR A 666 -15.55 20.01 10.26
CA TYR A 666 -16.28 18.87 9.73
C TYR A 666 -17.26 19.25 8.63
N ILE A 667 -17.92 20.40 8.76
CA ILE A 667 -18.89 20.91 7.79
C ILE A 667 -18.31 22.09 7.01
N LEU A 668 -18.30 22.00 5.69
CA LEU A 668 -17.95 23.11 4.79
C LEU A 668 -19.21 23.74 4.19
N VAL A 669 -19.46 24.97 4.55
CA VAL A 669 -20.50 25.78 3.90
C VAL A 669 -19.82 26.69 2.90
N ALA A 670 -20.10 26.48 1.62
CA ALA A 670 -19.46 27.18 0.53
C ALA A 670 -20.25 28.43 0.10
N SER A 671 -19.54 29.47 -0.35
CA SER A 671 -20.17 30.65 -0.97
C SER A 671 -20.72 30.28 -2.36
N SER A 672 -19.92 29.61 -3.17
CA SER A 672 -20.28 29.01 -4.46
C SER A 672 -19.63 27.63 -4.62
N VAL A 673 -20.18 26.81 -5.52
CA VAL A 673 -19.64 25.51 -5.88
C VAL A 673 -19.31 25.52 -7.38
N TYR A 674 -18.08 25.18 -7.73
CA TYR A 674 -17.60 25.04 -9.10
C TYR A 674 -17.23 23.59 -9.40
N TYR A 675 -17.37 23.19 -10.67
CA TYR A 675 -17.13 21.83 -11.14
C TYR A 675 -16.03 21.81 -12.21
N VAL A 676 -15.12 20.85 -12.12
CA VAL A 676 -14.01 20.63 -13.05
C VAL A 676 -14.01 19.19 -13.51
N ASP A 677 -14.00 18.96 -14.81
CA ASP A 677 -13.88 17.63 -15.41
C ASP A 677 -12.86 17.65 -16.56
N GLY A 678 -11.72 16.98 -16.34
CA GLY A 678 -10.64 16.92 -17.33
C GLY A 678 -10.95 16.05 -18.54
N ALA A 679 -11.98 15.19 -18.47
CA ALA A 679 -12.38 14.31 -19.56
C ALA A 679 -13.45 14.94 -20.47
N GLY A 680 -14.44 15.62 -19.89
CA GLY A 680 -15.60 16.19 -20.60
C GLY A 680 -15.79 17.71 -20.47
N GLY A 681 -15.01 18.39 -19.65
CA GLY A 681 -15.15 19.83 -19.38
C GLY A 681 -14.62 20.75 -20.49
N ASN A 682 -14.93 22.05 -20.38
CA ASN A 682 -14.44 23.09 -21.27
C ASN A 682 -14.23 24.40 -20.50
N ASP A 683 -13.06 25.04 -20.63
CA ASP A 683 -12.74 26.28 -19.90
C ASP A 683 -13.53 27.52 -20.37
N ALA A 684 -14.31 27.40 -21.45
CA ALA A 684 -15.31 28.38 -21.85
C ALA A 684 -16.63 28.28 -21.06
N ASN A 685 -16.84 27.21 -20.30
CA ASN A 685 -18.05 26.97 -19.51
C ASN A 685 -18.14 27.88 -18.27
N GLY A 686 -19.28 27.85 -17.58
CA GLY A 686 -19.53 28.61 -16.35
C GLY A 686 -19.10 27.92 -15.06
N GLY A 687 -18.84 26.62 -15.09
CA GLY A 687 -18.46 25.81 -13.93
C GLY A 687 -19.61 25.53 -12.98
N THR A 688 -20.88 25.68 -13.39
CA THR A 688 -22.03 25.67 -12.46
C THR A 688 -22.65 24.29 -12.18
N GLY A 689 -22.18 23.26 -12.90
CA GLY A 689 -22.58 21.86 -12.74
C GLY A 689 -21.72 20.95 -13.63
N TRP A 690 -21.86 19.63 -13.51
CA TRP A 690 -21.06 18.68 -14.31
C TRP A 690 -21.22 18.84 -15.83
N GLY A 691 -22.42 19.16 -16.32
CA GLY A 691 -22.64 19.45 -17.75
C GLY A 691 -22.15 20.83 -18.22
N ASP A 692 -21.66 21.66 -17.30
CA ASP A 692 -21.11 23.01 -17.51
C ASP A 692 -19.74 23.13 -16.80
N ALA A 693 -19.01 22.01 -16.65
CA ALA A 693 -17.77 21.99 -15.90
C ALA A 693 -16.61 22.66 -16.66
N PHE A 694 -15.67 23.25 -15.94
CA PHE A 694 -14.38 23.67 -16.50
C PHE A 694 -13.54 22.45 -16.90
N ALA A 695 -12.64 22.59 -17.87
CA ALA A 695 -11.71 21.53 -18.23
C ALA A 695 -10.51 21.46 -17.26
N THR A 696 -10.10 22.61 -16.72
CA THR A 696 -8.88 22.73 -15.93
C THR A 696 -9.12 23.24 -14.52
N ILE A 697 -8.29 22.78 -13.57
CA ILE A 697 -8.30 23.22 -12.18
C ILE A 697 -7.87 24.68 -12.10
N GLY A 698 -6.82 25.07 -12.83
CA GLY A 698 -6.32 26.44 -12.86
C GLY A 698 -7.40 27.45 -13.29
N LYS A 699 -8.25 27.07 -14.25
CA LYS A 699 -9.41 27.89 -14.64
C LYS A 699 -10.38 28.07 -13.49
N ALA A 700 -10.76 27.00 -12.79
CA ALA A 700 -11.66 27.09 -11.64
C ALA A 700 -11.08 27.94 -10.50
N LEU A 701 -9.79 27.79 -10.18
CA LEU A 701 -9.11 28.60 -9.15
C LEU A 701 -9.06 30.09 -9.51
N SER A 702 -9.00 30.42 -10.81
CA SER A 702 -8.99 31.81 -11.27
C SER A 702 -10.32 32.53 -10.98
N VAL A 703 -11.45 31.81 -11.01
CA VAL A 703 -12.79 32.36 -10.78
C VAL A 703 -13.28 32.21 -9.35
N ALA A 704 -12.79 31.21 -8.62
CA ALA A 704 -13.15 30.96 -7.23
C ALA A 704 -12.68 32.11 -6.32
N GLY A 705 -13.53 32.44 -5.35
CA GLY A 705 -13.32 33.38 -4.26
C GLY A 705 -13.08 32.69 -2.90
N GLY A 706 -13.16 33.45 -1.83
CA GLY A 706 -13.02 32.92 -0.46
C GLY A 706 -14.20 32.05 -0.05
N TYR A 707 -13.90 30.89 0.55
CA TYR A 707 -14.86 29.84 0.94
C TYR A 707 -15.67 29.27 -0.23
N ASP A 708 -15.17 29.35 -1.46
CA ASP A 708 -15.72 28.58 -2.56
C ASP A 708 -15.24 27.12 -2.51
N LEU A 709 -16.11 26.21 -2.97
CA LEU A 709 -15.81 24.79 -3.14
C LEU A 709 -15.59 24.51 -4.63
N VAL A 710 -14.49 23.85 -4.97
CA VAL A 710 -14.20 23.36 -6.31
C VAL A 710 -14.19 21.84 -6.26
N LEU A 711 -15.18 21.21 -6.92
CA LEU A 711 -15.30 19.77 -7.07
C LEU A 711 -14.61 19.35 -8.37
N VAL A 712 -13.67 18.40 -8.26
CA VAL A 712 -12.84 17.95 -9.37
C VAL A 712 -13.11 16.47 -9.64
N ALA A 713 -13.54 16.14 -10.85
CA ALA A 713 -13.78 14.77 -11.28
C ALA A 713 -12.49 13.95 -11.33
N ASP A 714 -12.61 12.64 -11.18
CA ASP A 714 -11.53 11.67 -11.38
C ASP A 714 -11.08 11.65 -12.85
N ALA A 715 -10.12 12.51 -13.16
CA ALA A 715 -9.40 12.58 -14.42
C ALA A 715 -7.93 12.87 -14.17
N THR A 716 -7.11 12.81 -15.22
CA THR A 716 -5.70 13.21 -15.16
C THR A 716 -5.54 14.67 -15.61
N TYR A 717 -5.04 15.51 -14.73
CA TYR A 717 -4.78 16.93 -14.93
C TYR A 717 -3.27 17.16 -15.05
N ASN A 718 -2.83 17.67 -16.20
CA ASN A 718 -1.41 17.90 -16.50
C ASN A 718 -0.99 19.35 -16.19
N GLU A 719 -1.53 19.92 -15.11
CA GLU A 719 -1.28 21.30 -14.70
C GLU A 719 -0.17 21.38 -13.65
N THR A 720 0.52 22.51 -13.61
CA THR A 720 1.59 22.80 -12.64
C THR A 720 1.39 24.18 -12.04
N ASP A 721 2.03 24.40 -10.89
CA ASP A 721 2.07 25.68 -10.16
C ASP A 721 0.68 26.27 -9.88
N LEU A 722 -0.29 25.41 -9.57
CA LEU A 722 -1.63 25.81 -9.14
C LEU A 722 -1.52 26.61 -7.82
N SER A 723 -2.19 27.76 -7.77
CA SER A 723 -2.15 28.66 -6.62
C SER A 723 -3.55 29.12 -6.24
N PHE A 724 -3.79 29.28 -4.93
CA PHE A 724 -5.05 29.84 -4.43
C PHE A 724 -4.96 31.37 -4.27
N SER A 725 -3.77 31.96 -4.45
CA SER A 725 -3.55 33.41 -4.33
C SER A 725 -4.06 33.99 -3.01
N GLY A 726 -3.81 33.30 -1.90
CA GLY A 726 -4.26 33.68 -0.55
C GLY A 726 -5.75 33.45 -0.27
N LYS A 727 -6.52 32.90 -1.22
CA LYS A 727 -7.96 32.64 -1.06
C LYS A 727 -8.20 31.35 -0.28
N LYS A 728 -9.28 31.35 0.53
CA LYS A 728 -9.74 30.22 1.33
C LYS A 728 -10.59 29.25 0.50
N ILE A 729 -10.00 28.66 -0.54
CA ILE A 729 -10.70 27.73 -1.45
C ILE A 729 -10.62 26.31 -0.87
N CYS A 730 -11.69 25.54 -0.97
CA CYS A 730 -11.64 24.09 -0.81
C CYS A 730 -11.63 23.42 -2.17
N LEU A 731 -10.49 22.85 -2.56
CA LEU A 731 -10.34 22.03 -3.75
C LEU A 731 -10.49 20.57 -3.35
N LYS A 732 -11.54 19.89 -3.84
CA LYS A 732 -11.89 18.53 -3.43
C LYS A 732 -12.06 17.62 -4.64
N GLY A 733 -11.33 16.53 -4.66
CA GLY A 733 -11.51 15.45 -5.63
C GLY A 733 -12.72 14.58 -5.31
N VAL A 734 -13.45 14.16 -6.35
CA VAL A 734 -14.64 13.32 -6.27
C VAL A 734 -14.66 12.28 -7.38
N ASP A 735 -15.26 11.14 -7.10
CA ASP A 735 -15.51 10.07 -8.07
C ASP A 735 -16.73 10.41 -8.93
N HIS A 736 -16.50 10.89 -10.14
CA HIS A 736 -17.53 11.34 -11.07
C HIS A 736 -17.61 10.46 -12.33
N ASN A 737 -16.47 10.24 -12.98
CA ASN A 737 -16.32 9.45 -14.19
C ASN A 737 -16.23 7.95 -13.87
N THR A 738 -15.50 7.60 -12.80
CA THR A 738 -15.24 6.22 -12.38
C THR A 738 -15.46 6.09 -10.87
N ALA A 739 -16.40 5.25 -10.47
CA ALA A 739 -16.71 5.01 -9.05
C ALA A 739 -15.47 4.57 -8.27
N GLY A 740 -15.19 5.23 -7.15
CA GLY A 740 -14.03 4.95 -6.29
C GLY A 740 -12.67 5.42 -6.82
N ALA A 741 -12.61 6.07 -8.00
CA ALA A 741 -11.38 6.71 -8.47
C ALA A 741 -11.20 8.10 -7.87
N GLN A 742 -9.94 8.57 -7.85
CA GLN A 742 -9.58 9.90 -7.41
C GLN A 742 -8.91 10.67 -8.55
N PRO A 743 -9.04 12.01 -8.60
CA PRO A 743 -8.34 12.82 -9.57
C PRO A 743 -6.81 12.71 -9.42
N VAL A 744 -6.12 12.72 -10.55
CA VAL A 744 -4.66 12.67 -10.62
C VAL A 744 -4.14 14.01 -11.15
N ILE A 745 -3.30 14.69 -10.39
CA ILE A 745 -2.49 15.80 -10.88
C ILE A 745 -1.13 15.23 -11.25
N ASP A 746 -0.86 15.13 -12.55
CA ASP A 746 0.36 14.57 -13.11
C ASP A 746 1.22 15.68 -13.70
N CYS A 747 2.27 16.08 -12.98
CA CYS A 747 3.13 17.19 -13.40
C CYS A 747 4.11 16.82 -14.53
N GLN A 748 4.21 15.54 -14.93
CA GLN A 748 5.04 15.07 -16.06
C GLN A 748 6.52 15.52 -16.01
N GLY A 749 7.07 15.75 -14.83
CA GLY A 749 8.43 16.24 -14.61
C GLY A 749 8.64 17.74 -14.91
N LYS A 750 7.58 18.52 -15.14
CA LYS A 750 7.65 19.91 -15.63
C LYS A 750 7.56 20.99 -14.55
N GLY A 751 7.47 20.61 -13.28
CA GLY A 751 7.30 21.55 -12.17
C GLY A 751 6.65 20.85 -10.99
N ARG A 752 6.00 21.63 -10.12
CA ARG A 752 5.24 21.12 -8.99
C ARG A 752 3.74 21.29 -9.21
N ALA A 753 2.91 20.60 -8.44
CA ALA A 753 1.45 20.73 -8.54
C ALA A 753 0.96 22.06 -7.95
N PHE A 754 1.40 22.41 -6.73
CA PHE A 754 0.88 23.59 -6.02
C PHE A 754 1.97 24.52 -5.47
N VAL A 755 1.70 25.82 -5.55
CA VAL A 755 2.49 26.89 -4.94
C VAL A 755 1.61 27.71 -4.00
N PHE A 756 1.98 27.73 -2.72
CA PHE A 756 1.36 28.51 -1.66
C PHE A 756 2.39 29.47 -1.07
N ASP A 757 2.35 30.72 -1.50
CA ASP A 757 3.31 31.77 -1.12
C ASP A 757 2.63 33.11 -0.82
N SER A 758 1.29 33.12 -0.76
CA SER A 758 0.44 34.30 -0.77
C SER A 758 -0.40 34.43 0.50
N GLY A 759 0.01 33.76 1.58
CA GLY A 759 -0.62 33.85 2.90
C GLY A 759 -1.85 32.96 3.07
N GLU A 760 -1.92 31.84 2.33
CA GLU A 760 -2.99 30.86 2.47
C GLU A 760 -3.12 30.38 3.92
N ALA A 761 -4.35 30.37 4.43
CA ALA A 761 -4.63 29.90 5.78
C ALA A 761 -4.99 28.41 5.77
N LYS A 762 -5.19 27.82 6.95
CA LYS A 762 -5.68 26.43 7.11
C LYS A 762 -7.03 26.17 6.42
N ASP A 763 -7.75 27.20 6.02
CA ASP A 763 -9.04 27.12 5.31
C ASP A 763 -8.87 26.97 3.79
N SER A 764 -7.65 27.16 3.28
CA SER A 764 -7.23 26.76 1.94
C SER A 764 -6.94 25.25 1.98
N VAL A 765 -7.82 24.46 1.35
CA VAL A 765 -7.83 23.00 1.48
C VAL A 765 -7.60 22.32 0.14
N ILE A 766 -6.70 21.33 0.12
CA ILE A 766 -6.61 20.30 -0.93
C ILE A 766 -7.06 18.98 -0.30
N ASP A 767 -8.05 18.32 -0.90
CA ASP A 767 -8.66 17.09 -0.38
C ASP A 767 -8.85 16.05 -1.49
N ASN A 768 -8.40 14.81 -1.27
CA ASN A 768 -8.66 13.64 -2.12
C ASN A 768 -8.05 13.70 -3.53
N PHE A 769 -6.72 13.86 -3.61
CA PHE A 769 -5.96 13.87 -4.88
C PHE A 769 -4.77 12.91 -4.86
N THR A 770 -4.48 12.30 -6.01
CA THR A 770 -3.12 11.79 -6.29
C THR A 770 -2.30 12.88 -6.96
N ILE A 771 -1.14 13.20 -6.41
CA ILE A 771 -0.16 14.15 -6.94
C ILE A 771 1.10 13.37 -7.31
N ARG A 772 1.49 13.37 -8.58
CA ARG A 772 2.62 12.58 -9.08
C ARG A 772 3.40 13.28 -10.17
N GLY A 773 4.60 12.75 -10.45
CA GLY A 773 5.44 13.24 -11.53
C GLY A 773 5.94 14.68 -11.29
N GLY A 774 5.84 15.18 -10.07
CA GLY A 774 6.42 16.46 -9.67
C GLY A 774 7.94 16.46 -9.77
N SER A 775 8.51 17.51 -10.33
CA SER A 775 9.96 17.73 -10.39
C SER A 775 10.26 19.22 -10.30
N ALA A 776 10.76 19.66 -9.14
CA ALA A 776 11.07 21.05 -8.87
C ALA A 776 12.37 21.20 -8.05
N GLN A 777 12.81 22.42 -7.77
CA GLN A 777 13.92 22.62 -6.83
C GLN A 777 13.48 22.37 -5.38
N GLU A 778 12.29 22.85 -5.02
CA GLU A 778 11.75 22.78 -3.67
C GLU A 778 10.29 22.36 -3.75
N GLY A 779 9.92 21.26 -3.09
CA GLY A 779 8.54 20.77 -3.07
C GLY A 779 8.13 20.24 -4.43
N GLY A 780 8.53 19.02 -4.78
CA GLY A 780 8.20 18.42 -6.07
C GLY A 780 6.69 18.35 -6.32
N GLY A 781 5.88 18.17 -5.28
CA GLY A 781 4.41 18.29 -5.35
C GLY A 781 3.88 19.64 -4.89
N VAL A 782 4.19 20.05 -3.66
CA VAL A 782 3.63 21.25 -3.00
C VAL A 782 4.75 22.08 -2.40
N CYS A 783 4.69 23.40 -2.59
CA CYS A 783 5.62 24.34 -1.96
C CYS A 783 4.86 25.37 -1.13
N CYS A 784 5.10 25.38 0.19
CA CYS A 784 4.52 26.30 1.18
C CYS A 784 5.58 27.29 1.69
N LYS A 785 5.35 28.58 1.50
CA LYS A 785 6.27 29.67 1.86
C LYS A 785 5.52 30.87 2.43
N ASN A 786 6.25 31.82 3.02
CA ASN A 786 5.76 33.15 3.39
C ASN A 786 4.53 33.15 4.33
N GLY A 787 4.50 32.26 5.32
CA GLY A 787 3.37 32.14 6.26
C GLY A 787 2.21 31.30 5.73
N SER A 788 2.25 30.84 4.48
CA SER A 788 1.18 30.06 3.87
C SER A 788 1.10 28.68 4.51
N SER A 789 -0.06 28.37 5.09
CA SER A 789 -0.30 27.22 5.96
C SER A 789 -1.59 26.49 5.55
N PRO A 790 -1.68 25.97 4.31
CA PRO A 790 -2.85 25.25 3.81
C PRO A 790 -3.10 23.94 4.56
N THR A 791 -4.29 23.37 4.38
CA THR A 791 -4.60 22.00 4.78
C THR A 791 -4.53 21.08 3.56
N VAL A 792 -3.77 19.99 3.68
CA VAL A 792 -3.67 18.91 2.69
C VAL A 792 -4.18 17.64 3.35
N LYS A 793 -5.26 17.05 2.83
CA LYS A 793 -5.84 15.86 3.46
C LYS A 793 -6.28 14.80 2.46
N ASN A 794 -6.21 13.54 2.88
CA ASN A 794 -6.63 12.39 2.07
C ASN A 794 -5.93 12.34 0.69
N CYS A 795 -4.69 12.83 0.59
CA CYS A 795 -3.95 12.90 -0.67
C CYS A 795 -2.85 11.83 -0.74
N ALA A 796 -2.52 11.39 -1.95
CA ALA A 796 -1.38 10.54 -2.24
C ALA A 796 -0.31 11.30 -3.02
N PHE A 797 0.92 11.35 -2.52
CA PHE A 797 2.09 11.91 -3.19
C PHE A 797 2.98 10.77 -3.66
N ASN A 798 2.99 10.51 -4.97
CA ASN A 798 3.64 9.34 -5.56
C ASN A 798 4.73 9.74 -6.55
N GLY A 799 5.98 9.33 -6.31
CA GLY A 799 7.06 9.51 -7.29
C GLY A 799 7.38 10.97 -7.62
N ASN A 800 7.19 11.89 -6.67
CA ASN A 800 7.59 13.29 -6.84
C ASN A 800 9.05 13.47 -6.45
N SER A 801 9.73 14.40 -7.10
CA SER A 801 11.17 14.61 -6.95
C SER A 801 11.50 16.08 -6.74
N ALA A 802 12.55 16.33 -5.96
CA ALA A 802 13.12 17.66 -5.79
C ALA A 802 14.65 17.64 -5.97
N SER A 803 15.18 18.61 -6.72
CA SER A 803 16.65 18.75 -6.87
C SER A 803 17.33 19.35 -5.64
N LEU A 804 16.58 19.89 -4.67
CA LEU A 804 17.10 20.32 -3.37
C LEU A 804 16.28 19.73 -2.21
N TYR A 805 15.06 20.22 -1.99
CA TYR A 805 14.37 20.01 -0.71
C TYR A 805 12.92 19.55 -0.90
N GLY A 806 12.50 18.51 -0.17
CA GLY A 806 11.10 18.10 -0.11
C GLY A 806 10.64 17.50 -1.44
N GLY A 807 10.89 16.21 -1.67
CA GLY A 807 10.48 15.56 -2.92
C GLY A 807 8.97 15.66 -3.16
N ALA A 808 8.15 15.63 -2.10
CA ALA A 808 6.72 15.91 -2.16
C ALA A 808 6.38 17.33 -1.67
N ILE A 809 6.67 17.67 -0.42
CA ILE A 809 6.26 18.95 0.19
C ILE A 809 7.48 19.70 0.72
N TYR A 810 7.58 20.98 0.41
CA TYR A 810 8.53 21.89 1.03
C TYR A 810 7.82 22.97 1.84
N CYS A 811 8.31 23.21 3.05
CA CYS A 811 7.78 24.18 4.00
C CYS A 811 8.88 25.17 4.42
N SER A 812 8.63 26.47 4.28
CA SER A 812 9.54 27.53 4.75
C SER A 812 8.76 28.67 5.41
N SER A 813 9.03 28.96 6.67
CA SER A 813 8.24 29.91 7.48
C SER A 813 6.73 29.62 7.38
N SER A 814 6.34 28.35 7.46
CA SER A 814 4.97 27.87 7.18
C SER A 814 4.53 26.79 8.15
N ARG A 815 3.21 26.60 8.28
CA ARG A 815 2.61 25.66 9.23
C ARG A 815 1.46 24.85 8.60
N PRO A 816 1.66 24.20 7.44
CA PRO A 816 0.58 23.46 6.80
C PRO A 816 0.12 22.29 7.69
N THR A 817 -1.15 21.94 7.55
CA THR A 817 -1.74 20.76 8.18
C THR A 817 -1.83 19.65 7.16
N VAL A 818 -1.27 18.48 7.45
CA VAL A 818 -1.23 17.31 6.56
C VAL A 818 -1.90 16.13 7.28
N MET A 819 -2.94 15.56 6.69
CA MET A 819 -3.80 14.58 7.40
C MET A 819 -4.17 13.41 6.50
N ASN A 820 -4.06 12.18 6.98
CA ASN A 820 -4.48 10.99 6.25
C ASN A 820 -3.87 10.91 4.84
N CYS A 821 -2.61 11.34 4.70
CA CYS A 821 -1.93 11.37 3.42
C CYS A 821 -0.92 10.23 3.28
N ARG A 822 -0.72 9.76 2.06
CA ARG A 822 0.31 8.79 1.71
C ARG A 822 1.44 9.47 0.93
N PHE A 823 2.68 9.23 1.31
CA PHE A 823 3.89 9.65 0.61
C PHE A 823 4.66 8.39 0.19
N ALA A 824 4.70 8.10 -1.11
CA ALA A 824 5.34 6.89 -1.63
C ALA A 824 6.35 7.20 -2.74
N GLY A 825 7.58 6.69 -2.60
CA GLY A 825 8.59 6.78 -3.66
C GLY A 825 9.02 8.21 -4.01
N ASN A 826 8.86 9.17 -3.09
CA ASN A 826 9.30 10.55 -3.34
C ASN A 826 10.79 10.69 -3.06
N SER A 827 11.48 11.53 -3.82
CA SER A 827 12.94 11.67 -3.72
C SER A 827 13.43 13.11 -3.67
N ALA A 828 14.52 13.35 -2.95
CA ALA A 828 15.21 14.63 -2.94
C ALA A 828 16.72 14.47 -3.09
N SER A 829 17.36 15.28 -3.95
CA SER A 829 18.82 15.24 -4.12
C SER A 829 19.59 15.84 -2.93
N ARG A 830 18.92 16.40 -1.92
CA ARG A 830 19.55 16.78 -0.65
C ARG A 830 18.74 16.31 0.55
N TYR A 831 17.66 17.03 0.89
CA TYR A 831 17.01 16.85 2.18
C TYR A 831 15.50 16.64 2.08
N GLY A 832 14.97 15.71 2.88
CA GLY A 832 13.54 15.46 2.98
C GLY A 832 12.99 14.82 1.71
N GLY A 833 13.16 13.50 1.54
CA GLY A 833 12.68 12.81 0.35
C GLY A 833 11.17 12.96 0.15
N ALA A 834 10.39 13.04 1.22
CA ALA A 834 8.99 13.46 1.17
C ALA A 834 8.81 14.93 1.58
N ILE A 835 9.14 15.28 2.82
CA ILE A 835 8.83 16.59 3.40
C ILE A 835 10.11 17.27 3.92
N ALA A 836 10.33 18.53 3.54
CA ALA A 836 11.41 19.34 4.10
C ALA A 836 10.86 20.61 4.78
N CYS A 837 11.29 20.85 6.02
CA CYS A 837 10.86 21.96 6.88
C CYS A 837 12.01 22.90 7.21
N TYR A 838 11.87 24.18 6.86
CA TYR A 838 12.88 25.21 7.06
C TYR A 838 12.31 26.47 7.73
N ASN A 839 13.21 27.27 8.32
CA ASN A 839 12.95 28.64 8.75
C ASN A 839 11.74 28.76 9.70
N SER A 840 11.80 28.12 10.87
CA SER A 840 10.72 28.14 11.86
C SER A 840 9.40 27.57 11.37
N SER A 841 9.46 26.62 10.42
CA SER A 841 8.26 25.88 10.02
C SER A 841 7.82 24.92 11.12
N SER A 842 6.51 24.70 11.22
CA SER A 842 5.91 23.78 12.21
C SER A 842 4.66 23.14 11.63
N PRO A 843 4.79 22.32 10.57
CA PRO A 843 3.66 21.59 10.04
C PRO A 843 3.12 20.59 11.06
N THR A 844 1.82 20.36 11.02
CA THR A 844 1.14 19.30 11.78
C THR A 844 0.81 18.16 10.84
N ILE A 845 1.31 16.97 11.11
CA ILE A 845 1.23 15.79 10.26
C ILE A 845 0.56 14.68 11.07
N THR A 846 -0.59 14.19 10.60
CA THR A 846 -1.42 13.25 11.38
C THR A 846 -1.89 12.09 10.52
N ASN A 847 -1.78 10.88 11.04
CA ASN A 847 -2.25 9.64 10.38
C ASN A 847 -1.70 9.47 8.95
N CYS A 848 -0.44 9.85 8.72
CA CYS A 848 0.18 9.78 7.41
C CYS A 848 1.12 8.57 7.31
N THR A 849 1.24 8.03 6.09
CA THR A 849 2.20 6.94 5.80
C THR A 849 3.30 7.43 4.86
N PHE A 850 4.55 7.11 5.18
CA PHE A 850 5.75 7.44 4.41
C PHE A 850 6.44 6.13 4.04
N ASN A 851 6.34 5.75 2.76
CA ASN A 851 6.90 4.51 2.24
C ASN A 851 7.93 4.78 1.16
N ASP A 852 9.10 4.17 1.26
CA ASP A 852 10.11 4.14 0.20
C ASP A 852 10.53 5.54 -0.30
N ASN A 853 10.54 6.54 0.59
CA ASN A 853 11.02 7.88 0.24
C ASN A 853 12.53 7.95 0.45
N SER A 854 13.22 8.70 -0.42
CA SER A 854 14.68 8.73 -0.41
C SER A 854 15.27 10.14 -0.47
N ALA A 855 16.38 10.34 0.24
CA ALA A 855 17.16 11.58 0.19
C ALA A 855 18.66 11.27 0.02
N SER A 856 19.35 12.03 -0.81
CA SER A 856 20.80 11.83 -0.99
C SER A 856 21.65 12.33 0.18
N ASP A 857 21.11 13.16 1.08
CA ASP A 857 21.82 13.56 2.29
C ASP A 857 21.03 13.13 3.55
N ASP A 858 20.05 13.93 3.99
CA ASP A 858 19.40 13.76 5.30
C ASP A 858 17.87 13.70 5.20
N GLY A 859 17.24 12.87 6.03
CA GLY A 859 15.79 12.78 6.18
C GLY A 859 15.15 12.13 4.96
N GLY A 860 15.23 10.80 4.84
CA GLY A 860 14.68 10.08 3.70
C GLY A 860 13.18 10.31 3.51
N ALA A 861 12.43 10.46 4.62
CA ALA A 861 11.07 10.96 4.58
C ALA A 861 10.99 12.45 4.97
N VAL A 862 11.35 12.81 6.19
CA VAL A 862 11.14 14.16 6.76
C VAL A 862 12.47 14.77 7.21
N TYR A 863 12.75 15.98 6.74
CA TYR A 863 13.90 16.76 7.19
C TYR A 863 13.47 18.06 7.85
N CYS A 864 14.11 18.41 8.96
CA CYS A 864 13.83 19.61 9.75
C CYS A 864 15.09 20.42 10.00
N TYR A 865 15.04 21.71 9.65
CA TYR A 865 16.08 22.68 9.97
C TYR A 865 15.48 23.93 10.62
N SER A 866 15.89 24.20 11.87
CA SER A 866 15.31 25.23 12.73
C SER A 866 13.78 25.23 12.69
N SER A 867 13.17 24.04 12.78
CA SER A 867 11.74 23.81 12.55
C SER A 867 11.21 22.75 13.53
N ASN A 868 9.96 22.90 13.97
CA ASN A 868 9.36 22.09 15.02
C ASN A 868 8.06 21.46 14.53
N PRO A 869 8.10 20.45 13.64
CA PRO A 869 6.89 19.76 13.21
C PRO A 869 6.31 18.89 14.33
N THR A 870 5.01 18.63 14.23
CA THR A 870 4.29 17.66 15.07
C THR A 870 3.82 16.51 14.20
N LEU A 871 4.14 15.29 14.60
CA LEU A 871 3.80 14.06 13.90
C LEU A 871 3.04 13.13 14.86
N THR A 872 1.83 12.73 14.49
CA THR A 872 0.98 11.87 15.34
C THR A 872 0.37 10.74 14.54
N GLY A 873 0.50 9.49 15.01
CA GLY A 873 -0.10 8.33 14.33
C GLY A 873 0.51 8.04 12.95
N CYS A 874 1.76 8.44 12.72
CA CYS A 874 2.41 8.30 11.41
C CYS A 874 3.24 7.02 11.31
N ALA A 875 3.26 6.41 10.13
CA ALA A 875 4.06 5.22 9.84
C ALA A 875 5.16 5.54 8.81
N PHE A 876 6.38 5.10 9.08
CA PHE A 876 7.57 5.28 8.26
C PHE A 876 8.16 3.91 7.93
N SER A 877 8.04 3.47 6.68
CA SER A 877 8.54 2.18 6.22
C SER A 877 9.47 2.30 5.03
N GLY A 878 10.62 1.62 5.03
CA GLY A 878 11.49 1.53 3.84
C GLY A 878 12.11 2.85 3.40
N ASN A 879 12.10 3.90 4.22
CA ASN A 879 12.66 5.19 3.84
C ASN A 879 14.18 5.19 4.01
N SER A 880 14.88 5.85 3.08
CA SER A 880 16.35 5.82 3.03
C SER A 880 16.99 7.19 2.89
N ALA A 881 18.11 7.40 3.58
CA ALA A 881 18.94 8.59 3.43
C ALA A 881 20.41 8.19 3.34
N SER A 882 21.19 8.78 2.44
CA SER A 882 22.60 8.38 2.32
C SER A 882 23.47 8.85 3.48
N LEU A 883 23.02 9.77 4.35
CA LEU A 883 23.79 10.21 5.51
C LEU A 883 23.02 10.06 6.83
N ARG A 884 21.90 10.74 7.01
CA ARG A 884 21.27 10.87 8.34
C ARG A 884 19.77 10.72 8.33
N GLY A 885 19.23 9.90 9.23
CA GLY A 885 17.79 9.81 9.46
C GLY A 885 17.08 9.23 8.25
N GLY A 886 17.10 7.90 8.09
CA GLY A 886 16.42 7.25 6.96
C GLY A 886 14.94 7.63 6.88
N ALA A 887 14.29 7.82 8.04
CA ALA A 887 12.96 8.43 8.11
C ALA A 887 13.02 9.94 8.43
N VAL A 888 13.50 10.32 9.62
CA VAL A 888 13.38 11.70 10.13
C VAL A 888 14.75 12.24 10.54
N ALA A 889 15.13 13.41 10.04
CA ALA A 889 16.34 14.11 10.46
C ALA A 889 16.01 15.49 11.04
N CYS A 890 16.48 15.75 12.26
CA CYS A 890 16.29 17.00 13.00
C CYS A 890 17.63 17.72 13.19
N ASN A 891 17.75 18.93 12.66
CA ASN A 891 18.98 19.72 12.71
C ASN A 891 18.72 21.16 13.17
N ASN A 892 19.69 21.71 13.89
CA ASN A 892 19.77 23.13 14.25
C ASN A 892 18.55 23.65 15.03
N SER A 893 18.38 23.19 16.27
CA SER A 893 17.26 23.52 17.15
C SER A 893 15.90 23.11 16.58
N SER A 894 15.85 21.95 15.92
CA SER A 894 14.60 21.36 15.42
C SER A 894 14.05 20.35 16.41
N ASN A 895 13.10 20.76 17.24
CA ASN A 895 12.53 19.94 18.31
C ASN A 895 11.20 19.37 17.85
N ALA A 896 11.25 18.41 16.91
CA ALA A 896 10.06 17.71 16.44
C ALA A 896 9.36 16.96 17.59
N THR A 897 8.03 16.91 17.55
CA THR A 897 7.23 16.09 18.47
C THR A 897 6.66 14.91 17.69
N LEU A 898 6.95 13.69 18.13
CA LEU A 898 6.49 12.46 17.49
C LEU A 898 5.73 11.63 18.52
N THR A 899 4.48 11.29 18.21
CA THR A 899 3.60 10.56 19.13
C THR A 899 2.87 9.45 18.39
N ASP A 900 2.85 8.25 18.96
CA ASP A 900 2.19 7.08 18.37
C ASP A 900 2.72 6.78 16.94
N CYS A 901 4.02 6.97 16.71
CA CYS A 901 4.64 6.78 15.40
C CYS A 901 5.33 5.41 15.29
N ILE A 902 5.31 4.83 14.10
CA ILE A 902 5.95 3.55 13.78
C ILE A 902 7.07 3.77 12.77
N PHE A 903 8.24 3.21 13.04
CA PHE A 903 9.42 3.24 12.19
C PHE A 903 9.87 1.81 11.91
N SER A 904 9.66 1.34 10.69
CA SER A 904 10.06 0.01 10.22
C SER A 904 11.02 0.07 9.05
N ASP A 905 12.09 -0.71 9.09
CA ASP A 905 12.95 -0.98 7.93
C ASP A 905 13.47 0.30 7.24
N ASN A 906 13.80 1.33 8.02
CA ASN A 906 14.42 2.56 7.50
C ASN A 906 15.94 2.48 7.59
N GLU A 907 16.63 3.11 6.64
CA GLU A 907 18.07 2.93 6.44
C GLU A 907 18.81 4.26 6.24
N ALA A 908 19.95 4.44 6.92
CA ALA A 908 20.90 5.54 6.68
C ALA A 908 22.26 5.27 7.33
N ASP A 909 23.32 5.99 6.97
CA ASP A 909 24.61 5.86 7.68
C ASP A 909 24.48 6.14 9.19
N TYR A 910 23.67 7.13 9.54
CA TYR A 910 23.49 7.60 10.91
C TYR A 910 22.01 7.72 11.28
N GLY A 911 21.56 6.94 12.27
CA GLY A 911 20.15 6.96 12.67
C GLY A 911 19.28 6.37 11.58
N GLY A 912 19.19 5.04 11.49
CA GLY A 912 18.44 4.38 10.42
C GLY A 912 17.00 4.88 10.31
N ALA A 913 16.34 5.12 11.44
CA ALA A 913 15.06 5.84 11.48
C ALA A 913 15.22 7.33 11.74
N VAL A 914 15.77 7.71 12.90
CA VAL A 914 15.76 9.10 13.38
C VAL A 914 17.17 9.59 13.65
N ASP A 915 17.50 10.75 13.12
CA ASP A 915 18.73 11.47 13.45
C ASP A 915 18.45 12.82 14.10
N SER A 916 19.25 13.18 15.10
CA SER A 916 19.19 14.48 15.77
C SER A 916 20.58 15.09 15.95
N ILE A 917 20.77 16.32 15.44
CA ILE A 917 21.97 17.13 15.65
C ILE A 917 21.58 18.49 16.23
N SER A 918 22.16 18.85 17.37
CA SER A 918 21.93 20.14 18.03
C SER A 918 20.43 20.44 18.16
N SER A 919 19.65 19.40 18.42
CA SER A 919 18.19 19.36 18.39
C SER A 919 17.70 18.40 19.47
N SER A 920 16.48 18.55 19.97
CA SER A 920 15.96 17.72 21.06
C SER A 920 14.52 17.32 20.76
N PRO A 921 14.33 16.40 19.79
CA PRO A 921 13.00 15.90 19.51
C PRO A 921 12.42 15.15 20.72
N SER A 922 11.10 15.14 20.84
CA SER A 922 10.36 14.39 21.86
C SER A 922 9.60 13.27 21.17
N LEU A 923 9.76 12.06 21.68
CA LEU A 923 9.15 10.84 21.14
C LEU A 923 8.38 10.14 22.25
N MET A 924 7.09 9.89 22.01
CA MET A 924 6.20 9.25 22.95
C MET A 924 5.41 8.14 22.27
N ASN A 925 5.35 6.94 22.87
CA ASN A 925 4.62 5.79 22.32
C ASN A 925 5.09 5.37 20.91
N CYS A 926 6.38 5.53 20.61
CA CYS A 926 6.91 5.20 19.29
C CYS A 926 7.49 3.79 19.24
N ARG A 927 7.34 3.09 18.11
CA ARG A 927 7.92 1.77 17.87
C ARG A 927 8.96 1.81 16.75
N PHE A 928 10.11 1.20 16.99
CA PHE A 928 11.24 1.10 16.06
C PHE A 928 11.58 -0.37 15.82
N SER A 929 11.38 -0.86 14.60
CA SER A 929 11.68 -2.24 14.24
C SER A 929 12.44 -2.41 12.94
N GLY A 930 13.50 -3.23 12.91
CA GLY A 930 14.19 -3.55 11.66
C GLY A 930 14.94 -2.39 11.01
N ASN A 931 15.12 -1.25 11.70
CA ASN A 931 15.85 -0.12 11.13
C ASN A 931 17.36 -0.39 11.16
N SER A 932 18.06 0.00 10.10
CA SER A 932 19.47 -0.29 9.91
C SER A 932 20.30 0.97 9.73
N ALA A 933 21.54 0.95 10.26
CA ALA A 933 22.50 2.01 9.98
C ALA A 933 23.92 1.53 9.72
N ASP A 934 24.52 2.01 8.63
CA ASP A 934 25.86 1.62 8.19
C ASP A 934 26.96 2.08 9.18
N GLU A 935 26.73 3.16 9.92
CA GLU A 935 27.67 3.63 10.94
C GLU A 935 27.12 3.58 12.37
N ARG A 936 26.12 4.40 12.72
CA ARG A 936 25.74 4.52 14.15
C ARG A 936 24.25 4.72 14.36
N GLY A 937 23.73 4.02 15.36
CA GLY A 937 22.34 4.16 15.79
C GLY A 937 21.40 3.51 14.78
N GLY A 938 21.23 2.19 14.85
CA GLY A 938 20.38 1.46 13.89
C GLY A 938 18.96 2.02 13.82
N ALA A 939 18.40 2.42 14.96
CA ALA A 939 17.16 3.21 14.99
C ALA A 939 17.44 4.72 15.12
N ILE A 940 18.15 5.13 16.17
CA ILE A 940 18.30 6.55 16.51
C ILE A 940 19.77 6.92 16.69
N ARG A 941 20.18 8.05 16.10
CA ARG A 941 21.43 8.72 16.47
C ARG A 941 21.17 10.12 17.01
N CYS A 942 21.83 10.44 18.12
CA CYS A 942 21.75 11.74 18.77
C CYS A 942 23.15 12.33 18.95
N SER A 943 23.35 13.55 18.46
CA SER A 943 24.58 14.31 18.58
C SER A 943 24.31 15.70 19.13
N GLN A 944 24.98 16.10 20.22
CA GLN A 944 24.77 17.41 20.85
C GLN A 944 23.29 17.69 21.16
N SER A 945 22.57 16.64 21.57
CA SER A 945 21.10 16.60 21.62
C SER A 945 20.63 16.08 22.97
N ALA A 946 19.41 16.44 23.39
CA ALA A 946 18.77 15.93 24.60
C ALA A 946 17.38 15.37 24.26
N VAL A 947 17.37 14.30 23.45
CA VAL A 947 16.12 13.61 23.09
C VAL A 947 15.40 13.10 24.33
N THR A 948 14.08 13.21 24.34
CA THR A 948 13.21 12.59 25.35
C THR A 948 12.49 11.41 24.71
N LEU A 949 12.66 10.22 25.30
CA LEU A 949 12.01 9.00 24.86
C LEU A 949 11.11 8.51 25.98
N THR A 950 9.81 8.47 25.73
CA THR A 950 8.81 8.02 26.71
C THR A 950 8.01 6.89 26.12
N ASN A 951 7.97 5.75 26.80
CA ASN A 951 7.10 4.64 26.43
C ASN A 951 7.37 4.11 25.00
N CYS A 952 8.64 4.04 24.59
CA CYS A 952 9.05 3.60 23.25
C CYS A 952 9.58 2.17 23.25
N ALA A 953 9.41 1.46 22.13
CA ALA A 953 9.91 0.09 21.96
C ALA A 953 10.87 -0.03 20.76
N PHE A 954 11.99 -0.73 20.95
CA PHE A 954 13.05 -0.94 19.98
C PHE A 954 13.32 -2.43 19.80
N SER A 955 12.98 -2.98 18.63
CA SER A 955 13.10 -4.41 18.34
C SER A 955 13.84 -4.70 17.04
N GLY A 956 14.93 -5.46 17.05
CA GLY A 956 15.55 -5.90 15.79
C GLY A 956 16.21 -4.79 14.97
N ASN A 957 16.63 -3.68 15.60
CA ASN A 957 17.36 -2.63 14.90
C ASN A 957 18.86 -2.96 14.86
N SER A 958 19.54 -2.63 13.77
CA SER A 958 20.93 -3.04 13.55
C SER A 958 21.85 -1.88 13.17
N SER A 959 23.08 -1.90 13.66
CA SER A 959 24.13 -1.01 13.16
C SER A 959 25.42 -1.75 12.84
N ASP A 960 26.02 -1.38 11.72
CA ASP A 960 27.29 -1.93 11.28
C ASP A 960 28.48 -1.44 12.11
N TRP A 961 28.32 -0.40 12.94
CA TRP A 961 29.34 -0.04 13.93
C TRP A 961 28.84 0.02 15.36
N TYR A 962 28.15 1.09 15.76
CA TYR A 962 27.90 1.37 17.19
C TYR A 962 26.44 1.70 17.47
N GLY A 963 25.88 1.13 18.54
CA GLY A 963 24.51 1.41 18.97
C GLY A 963 23.50 0.77 18.02
N GLY A 964 23.21 -0.52 18.21
CA GLY A 964 22.25 -1.23 17.34
C GLY A 964 20.86 -0.62 17.42
N ALA A 965 20.39 -0.20 18.60
CA ALA A 965 19.21 0.66 18.71
C ALA A 965 19.59 2.15 18.65
N ILE A 966 20.39 2.62 19.61
CA ILE A 966 20.64 4.06 19.78
C ILE A 966 22.12 4.38 20.01
N ALA A 967 22.61 5.39 19.31
CA ALA A 967 23.94 5.96 19.52
C ALA A 967 23.88 7.42 20.00
N PHE A 968 24.50 7.70 21.15
CA PHE A 968 24.61 9.02 21.75
C PHE A 968 26.03 9.60 21.65
N ASN A 969 26.12 10.86 21.23
CA ASN A 969 27.34 11.62 21.13
C ASN A 969 27.18 13.00 21.76
N SER A 970 27.96 13.32 22.79
CA SER A 970 27.85 14.59 23.54
C SER A 970 26.39 14.95 23.87
N SER A 971 25.62 13.97 24.31
CA SER A 971 24.16 14.06 24.47
C SER A 971 23.74 13.65 25.87
N SER A 972 22.64 14.21 26.36
CA SER A 972 22.13 13.94 27.71
C SER A 972 20.65 13.58 27.70
N PRO A 973 20.29 12.40 27.18
CA PRO A 973 18.90 11.97 27.03
C PRO A 973 18.29 11.52 28.37
N THR A 974 16.96 11.57 28.43
CA THR A 974 16.17 10.82 29.42
C THR A 974 15.25 9.85 28.70
N LEU A 975 15.34 8.58 29.08
CA LEU A 975 14.52 7.49 28.56
C LEU A 975 13.67 6.96 29.70
N THR A 976 12.36 6.92 29.50
CA THR A 976 11.41 6.50 30.55
C THR A 976 10.44 5.48 29.99
N ASN A 977 10.25 4.36 30.69
CA ASN A 977 9.35 3.28 30.30
C ASN A 977 9.66 2.73 28.88
N CYS A 978 10.93 2.66 28.50
CA CYS A 978 11.32 2.16 27.17
C CYS A 978 11.76 0.69 27.22
N THR A 979 11.56 -0.05 26.13
CA THR A 979 11.96 -1.46 26.00
C THR A 979 12.86 -1.66 24.79
N PHE A 980 14.00 -2.32 24.99
CA PHE A 980 14.99 -2.68 23.98
C PHE A 980 15.17 -4.20 23.96
N SER A 981 15.07 -4.82 22.79
CA SER A 981 15.36 -6.25 22.62
C SER A 981 15.71 -6.62 21.18
N GLY A 982 16.60 -7.59 20.98
CA GLY A 982 16.97 -8.10 19.67
C GLY A 982 17.70 -7.11 18.77
N ASN A 983 18.17 -5.98 19.30
CA ASN A 983 18.97 -5.01 18.58
C ASN A 983 20.43 -5.47 18.52
N SER A 984 21.12 -5.16 17.42
CA SER A 984 22.46 -5.70 17.18
C SER A 984 23.45 -4.64 16.68
N ALA A 985 24.67 -4.66 17.18
CA ALA A 985 25.77 -3.86 16.67
C ALA A 985 26.99 -4.73 16.32
N ARG A 986 27.70 -4.40 15.26
CA ARG A 986 28.92 -5.14 14.90
C ARG A 986 30.06 -4.94 15.90
N PHE A 987 30.16 -3.76 16.53
CA PHE A 987 31.25 -3.49 17.48
C PHE A 987 30.74 -3.29 18.90
N TYR A 988 30.13 -2.15 19.20
CA TYR A 988 29.84 -1.75 20.58
C TYR A 988 28.40 -1.28 20.78
N GLY A 989 27.78 -1.67 21.88
CA GLY A 989 26.44 -1.21 22.26
C GLY A 989 25.37 -1.84 21.38
N GLY A 990 24.93 -3.07 21.68
CA GLY A 990 23.87 -3.73 20.91
C GLY A 990 22.55 -2.97 21.01
N ALA A 991 22.17 -2.55 22.22
CA ALA A 991 21.11 -1.56 22.40
C ALA A 991 21.67 -0.14 22.33
N ILE A 992 22.54 0.22 23.28
CA ILE A 992 22.96 1.61 23.53
C ILE A 992 24.48 1.76 23.41
N TYR A 993 24.91 2.74 22.61
CA TYR A 993 26.28 3.23 22.62
C TYR A 993 26.35 4.69 23.06
N CYS A 994 27.19 5.03 24.03
CA CYS A 994 27.40 6.42 24.44
C CYS A 994 28.85 6.88 24.39
N SER A 995 29.06 8.08 23.86
CA SER A 995 30.39 8.65 23.58
C SER A 995 30.49 10.15 23.85
N ASN A 996 31.72 10.68 23.88
CA ASN A 996 32.02 12.12 23.98
C ASN A 996 31.34 12.84 25.15
N SER A 997 31.48 12.30 26.36
CA SER A 997 30.93 12.88 27.59
C SER A 997 29.40 12.96 27.63
N SER A 998 28.73 11.96 27.08
CA SER A 998 27.27 11.84 27.17
C SER A 998 26.82 11.41 28.57
N SER A 999 25.67 11.89 29.04
CA SER A 999 25.10 11.55 30.36
C SER A 999 23.67 11.04 30.22
N LEU A 1000 23.48 9.73 30.32
CA LEU A 1000 22.22 9.07 30.02
C LEU A 1000 21.48 8.72 31.32
N THR A 1001 20.17 8.93 31.32
CA THR A 1001 19.28 8.47 32.40
C THR A 1001 18.19 7.57 31.84
N PHE A 1002 18.03 6.39 32.43
CA PHE A 1002 16.95 5.44 32.14
C PHE A 1002 16.09 5.28 33.40
N ASN A 1003 14.78 5.35 33.22
CA ASN A 1003 13.80 5.19 34.29
C ASN A 1003 12.78 4.13 33.87
N ASN A 1004 12.56 3.11 34.69
CA ASN A 1004 11.57 2.07 34.38
C ASN A 1004 11.78 1.41 33.00
N CYS A 1005 13.02 1.24 32.54
CA CYS A 1005 13.31 0.71 31.20
C CYS A 1005 13.71 -0.78 31.24
N ILE A 1006 13.49 -1.49 30.14
CA ILE A 1006 14.02 -2.85 29.92
C ILE A 1006 15.07 -2.81 28.80
N LEU A 1007 16.24 -3.40 29.04
CA LEU A 1007 17.27 -3.67 28.03
C LEU A 1007 17.64 -5.15 28.11
N TRP A 1008 17.22 -5.96 27.14
CA TRP A 1008 17.41 -7.40 27.23
C TRP A 1008 17.42 -8.11 25.87
N GLY A 1009 18.41 -8.98 25.67
CA GLY A 1009 18.52 -9.80 24.47
C GLY A 1009 19.04 -8.99 23.28
N ASP A 1010 19.75 -7.91 23.54
CA ASP A 1010 20.51 -7.17 22.53
C ASP A 1010 21.90 -7.80 22.34
N SER A 1011 22.63 -7.43 21.28
CA SER A 1011 23.93 -8.07 20.98
C SER A 1011 24.96 -7.14 20.36
N ALA A 1012 26.21 -7.25 20.77
CA ALA A 1012 27.36 -6.54 20.20
C ALA A 1012 28.54 -7.49 20.00
N SER A 1013 29.10 -7.57 18.79
CA SER A 1013 30.17 -8.56 18.55
C SER A 1013 31.48 -8.27 19.28
N THR A 1014 31.70 -7.05 19.79
CA THR A 1014 32.91 -6.72 20.56
C THR A 1014 32.65 -6.54 22.05
N SER A 1015 31.74 -5.64 22.46
CA SER A 1015 31.44 -5.43 23.88
C SER A 1015 30.22 -4.52 24.11
N GLY A 1016 29.48 -4.83 25.17
CA GLY A 1016 28.33 -4.04 25.60
C GLY A 1016 27.11 -4.43 24.79
N ASP A 1017 26.60 -5.65 25.00
CA ASP A 1017 25.40 -6.14 24.34
C ASP A 1017 24.21 -5.22 24.62
N GLU A 1018 24.02 -4.82 25.88
CA GLU A 1018 22.98 -3.89 26.27
C GLU A 1018 23.49 -2.44 26.21
N ILE A 1019 24.56 -2.13 26.94
CA ILE A 1019 25.06 -0.76 27.08
C ILE A 1019 26.58 -0.73 26.96
N HIS A 1020 27.09 0.12 26.07
CA HIS A 1020 28.51 0.47 26.02
C HIS A 1020 28.75 1.92 26.45
N ALA A 1021 29.45 2.10 27.57
CA ALA A 1021 29.80 3.39 28.12
C ALA A 1021 31.27 3.77 27.86
N ALA A 1022 31.53 4.71 26.93
CA ALA A 1022 32.88 5.22 26.71
C ALA A 1022 33.41 6.00 27.93
N SER A 1023 34.73 6.20 28.00
CA SER A 1023 35.45 6.61 29.22
C SER A 1023 35.00 7.90 29.94
N ARG A 1024 34.33 8.82 29.25
CA ARG A 1024 33.83 10.08 29.82
C ARG A 1024 32.31 10.13 29.97
N CYS A 1025 31.63 9.07 29.58
CA CYS A 1025 30.17 9.02 29.61
C CYS A 1025 29.69 8.48 30.96
N THR A 1026 28.50 8.90 31.38
CA THR A 1026 27.82 8.41 32.58
C THR A 1026 26.47 7.83 32.21
N VAL A 1027 26.08 6.74 32.86
CA VAL A 1027 24.77 6.09 32.68
C VAL A 1027 24.15 5.88 34.05
N THR A 1028 22.91 6.32 34.23
CA THR A 1028 22.13 6.07 35.44
C THR A 1028 20.89 5.25 35.06
N LEU A 1029 20.71 4.11 35.72
CA LEU A 1029 19.57 3.21 35.56
C LEU A 1029 18.75 3.25 36.85
N ASN A 1030 17.50 3.69 36.78
CA ASN A 1030 16.57 3.74 37.91
C ASN A 1030 15.42 2.77 37.64
N HIS A 1031 15.21 1.79 38.52
CA HIS A 1031 14.11 0.83 38.41
C HIS A 1031 14.06 0.15 37.03
N CYS A 1032 15.22 -0.23 36.48
CA CYS A 1032 15.31 -0.85 35.15
C CYS A 1032 15.50 -2.36 35.25
N CYS A 1033 15.10 -3.10 34.22
CA CYS A 1033 15.46 -4.51 34.04
C CYS A 1033 16.55 -4.60 32.96
N VAL A 1034 17.68 -5.20 33.28
CA VAL A 1034 18.85 -5.18 32.41
C VAL A 1034 19.74 -6.40 32.63
N ASP A 1035 20.19 -7.02 31.52
CA ASP A 1035 21.25 -8.02 31.58
C ASP A 1035 22.59 -7.32 31.90
N ASN A 1036 23.01 -7.40 33.15
CA ASN A 1036 24.23 -6.74 33.62
C ASN A 1036 25.52 -7.41 33.11
N ALA A 1037 25.45 -8.62 32.55
CA ALA A 1037 26.55 -9.20 31.79
C ALA A 1037 26.77 -8.46 30.47
N GLY A 1038 25.73 -7.80 29.96
CA GLY A 1038 25.74 -7.03 28.71
C GLY A 1038 26.36 -5.63 28.80
N TYR A 1039 27.09 -5.29 29.86
CA TYR A 1039 27.79 -3.99 29.96
C TYR A 1039 29.17 -3.98 29.30
N GLY A 1040 29.49 -2.87 28.64
CA GLY A 1040 30.76 -2.64 27.95
C GLY A 1040 31.38 -1.28 28.23
N GLY A 1041 32.67 -1.16 27.94
CA GLY A 1041 33.43 0.08 28.14
C GLY A 1041 33.87 0.29 29.59
N VAL A 1042 33.70 1.51 30.12
CA VAL A 1042 34.03 1.85 31.51
C VAL A 1042 32.79 1.64 32.39
N THR A 1043 32.57 0.40 32.80
CA THR A 1043 31.38 -0.02 33.56
C THR A 1043 31.25 0.67 34.91
N SER A 1044 32.34 1.18 35.50
CA SER A 1044 32.29 2.01 36.72
C SER A 1044 31.53 3.33 36.55
N ASN A 1045 31.21 3.71 35.31
CA ASN A 1045 30.41 4.89 35.00
C ASN A 1045 28.90 4.59 34.90
N ILE A 1046 28.50 3.32 35.06
CA ILE A 1046 27.11 2.89 35.13
C ILE A 1046 26.71 2.84 36.60
N THR A 1047 25.66 3.58 36.96
CA THR A 1047 25.08 3.62 38.29
C THR A 1047 23.69 3.00 38.23
N GLU A 1048 23.45 1.99 39.05
CA GLU A 1048 22.16 1.30 39.15
C GLU A 1048 21.47 1.66 40.46
N ASN A 1049 20.18 1.97 40.37
CA ASN A 1049 19.31 2.22 41.51
C ASN A 1049 18.09 1.30 41.38
N ASN A 1050 18.01 0.26 42.22
CA ASN A 1050 16.92 -0.72 42.24
C ASN A 1050 16.66 -1.41 40.89
N CYS A 1051 17.72 -1.89 40.23
CA CYS A 1051 17.58 -2.62 38.96
C CYS A 1051 17.34 -4.13 39.18
N ILE A 1052 16.71 -4.75 38.19
CA ILE A 1052 16.45 -6.19 38.07
C ILE A 1052 17.40 -6.77 37.02
N HIS A 1053 17.90 -7.98 37.27
CA HIS A 1053 18.86 -8.68 36.39
C HIS A 1053 18.39 -10.08 35.98
N ASP A 1054 17.08 -10.31 36.07
CA ASP A 1054 16.44 -11.54 35.66
C ASP A 1054 15.73 -11.33 34.32
N ASP A 1055 15.56 -12.41 33.55
CA ASP A 1055 14.88 -12.39 32.26
C ASP A 1055 13.50 -11.70 32.38
N PRO A 1056 13.22 -10.64 31.59
CA PRO A 1056 11.93 -9.96 31.60
C PRO A 1056 10.79 -10.84 31.06
N GLN A 1057 11.09 -12.01 30.49
CA GLN A 1057 10.12 -13.00 30.01
C GLN A 1057 9.13 -12.39 29.01
N PHE A 1058 9.67 -11.92 27.89
CA PHE A 1058 8.85 -11.47 26.78
C PHE A 1058 8.01 -12.64 26.21
N VAL A 1059 6.83 -12.33 25.68
CA VAL A 1059 5.93 -13.35 25.08
C VAL A 1059 6.59 -14.01 23.87
N CYS A 1060 7.02 -13.22 22.87
CA CYS A 1060 7.63 -13.69 21.62
C CYS A 1060 8.62 -12.62 21.08
N PRO A 1061 9.77 -12.44 21.74
CA PRO A 1061 10.73 -11.39 21.40
C PRO A 1061 11.32 -11.53 19.99
N GLU A 1062 11.44 -12.75 19.46
CA GLU A 1062 11.91 -13.06 18.11
C GLU A 1062 10.98 -12.51 17.00
N ALA A 1063 9.69 -12.33 17.28
CA ALA A 1063 8.75 -11.66 16.39
C ALA A 1063 8.59 -10.16 16.70
N GLY A 1064 9.41 -9.61 17.61
CA GLY A 1064 9.30 -8.23 18.09
C GLY A 1064 8.11 -7.99 19.04
N VAL A 1065 7.52 -9.04 19.61
CA VAL A 1065 6.41 -8.95 20.56
C VAL A 1065 6.96 -8.88 21.98
N LEU A 1066 7.19 -7.65 22.44
CA LEU A 1066 7.88 -7.34 23.71
C LEU A 1066 6.95 -7.16 24.91
N ARG A 1067 5.76 -7.77 24.89
CA ARG A 1067 4.85 -7.81 26.05
C ARG A 1067 5.41 -8.77 27.11
N LEU A 1068 5.13 -8.48 28.38
CA LEU A 1068 5.54 -9.32 29.51
C LEU A 1068 4.60 -10.52 29.69
N ARG A 1069 5.17 -11.72 29.90
CA ARG A 1069 4.44 -12.88 30.42
C ARG A 1069 4.03 -12.62 31.88
N HIS A 1070 2.96 -13.25 32.35
CA HIS A 1070 2.46 -13.04 33.71
C HIS A 1070 3.45 -13.40 34.84
N THR A 1071 4.43 -14.26 34.55
CA THR A 1071 5.49 -14.63 35.49
C THR A 1071 6.66 -13.64 35.52
N SER A 1072 6.60 -12.57 34.72
CA SER A 1072 7.71 -11.65 34.54
C SER A 1072 8.09 -10.94 35.84
N PRO A 1073 9.40 -10.81 36.14
CA PRO A 1073 9.86 -10.01 37.28
C PRO A 1073 9.65 -8.50 37.09
N CYS A 1074 9.29 -8.05 35.88
CA CYS A 1074 9.08 -6.64 35.55
C CYS A 1074 7.68 -6.13 35.89
N ILE A 1075 6.74 -7.02 36.24
CA ILE A 1075 5.38 -6.67 36.60
C ILE A 1075 5.36 -6.02 37.99
N ASP A 1076 4.66 -4.89 38.14
CA ASP A 1076 4.52 -4.12 39.38
C ASP A 1076 5.87 -3.70 40.02
N ALA A 1077 6.95 -3.66 39.25
CA ALA A 1077 8.31 -3.47 39.76
C ALA A 1077 8.90 -2.07 39.54
N GLY A 1078 8.24 -1.22 38.76
CA GLY A 1078 8.70 0.13 38.46
C GLY A 1078 8.36 1.16 39.54
N ASP A 1079 8.84 2.39 39.36
CA ASP A 1079 8.54 3.53 40.22
C ASP A 1079 7.54 4.50 39.56
N ASN A 1080 6.35 4.60 40.14
CA ASN A 1080 5.27 5.50 39.72
C ASN A 1080 5.69 6.97 39.68
N SER A 1081 6.63 7.39 40.54
CA SER A 1081 7.07 8.78 40.61
C SER A 1081 7.93 9.22 39.42
N LEU A 1082 8.49 8.25 38.69
CA LEU A 1082 9.28 8.49 37.48
C LEU A 1082 8.43 8.50 36.21
N VAL A 1083 7.17 8.06 36.27
CA VAL A 1083 6.24 8.05 35.13
C VAL A 1083 5.82 9.49 34.82
N PRO A 1084 5.95 9.97 33.58
CA PRO A 1084 5.54 11.32 33.22
C PRO A 1084 4.04 11.53 33.50
N PRO A 1085 3.64 12.67 34.10
CA PRO A 1085 2.25 12.91 34.47
C PRO A 1085 1.28 12.95 33.30
N ASP A 1086 1.74 13.00 32.05
CA ASP A 1086 0.87 13.02 30.86
C ASP A 1086 0.77 11.63 30.19
N LEU A 1087 1.58 10.66 30.62
CA LEU A 1087 1.54 9.28 30.12
C LEU A 1087 0.39 8.51 30.80
N ARG A 1088 -0.78 8.51 30.16
CA ARG A 1088 -2.00 7.86 30.68
C ARG A 1088 -2.09 6.37 30.33
N THR A 1089 -1.50 5.99 29.22
CA THR A 1089 -1.59 4.64 28.66
C THR A 1089 -0.21 4.10 28.32
N ASP A 1090 -0.10 2.77 28.28
CA ASP A 1090 1.03 2.06 27.69
C ASP A 1090 1.00 2.15 26.16
N ILE A 1091 1.97 1.50 25.50
CA ILE A 1091 2.13 1.58 24.05
C ILE A 1091 0.99 0.89 23.25
N LEU A 1092 0.14 0.10 23.91
CA LEU A 1092 -1.04 -0.54 23.31
C LEU A 1092 -2.33 0.25 23.58
N GLY A 1093 -2.24 1.37 24.30
CA GLY A 1093 -3.39 2.16 24.71
C GLY A 1093 -4.09 1.65 25.96
N CYS A 1094 -3.50 0.70 26.69
CA CYS A 1094 -4.02 0.22 27.97
C CYS A 1094 -3.61 1.17 29.11
N PRO A 1095 -4.37 1.30 30.22
CA PRO A 1095 -4.00 2.18 31.33
C PRO A 1095 -2.57 1.91 31.82
N ARG A 1096 -1.77 2.97 32.03
CA ARG A 1096 -0.33 2.86 32.32
C ARG A 1096 0.02 2.36 33.72
N ILE A 1097 -0.92 2.35 34.66
CA ILE A 1097 -0.69 1.77 36.00
C ILE A 1097 -1.96 0.98 36.33
N VAL A 1098 -1.85 -0.35 36.35
CA VAL A 1098 -2.98 -1.25 36.63
C VAL A 1098 -2.87 -1.90 38.00
N GLY A 1099 -1.67 -2.29 38.40
CA GLY A 1099 -1.40 -2.90 39.70
C GLY A 1099 -1.07 -1.88 40.79
N SER A 1100 -0.19 -2.29 41.70
CA SER A 1100 0.31 -1.44 42.78
C SER A 1100 1.34 -0.41 42.28
N SER A 1101 2.06 -0.74 41.22
CA SER A 1101 3.10 0.08 40.60
C SER A 1101 3.07 -0.07 39.07
N VAL A 1102 3.75 0.83 38.38
CA VAL A 1102 3.99 0.75 36.94
C VAL A 1102 4.86 -0.46 36.62
N ASP A 1103 4.58 -1.15 35.52
CA ASP A 1103 5.46 -2.18 35.01
C ASP A 1103 6.73 -1.55 34.42
N ILE A 1104 7.86 -2.24 34.54
CA ILE A 1104 9.08 -1.81 33.88
C ILE A 1104 8.93 -2.05 32.37
N GLY A 1105 9.31 -1.08 31.54
CA GLY A 1105 9.24 -1.16 30.07
C GLY A 1105 8.03 -0.44 29.46
N ALA A 1106 7.80 -0.67 28.16
CA ALA A 1106 6.81 0.04 27.35
C ALA A 1106 5.38 -0.52 27.42
N TYR A 1107 5.19 -1.66 28.08
CA TYR A 1107 3.93 -2.39 28.13
C TYR A 1107 3.51 -2.58 29.58
N GLU A 1108 2.20 -2.49 29.84
CA GLU A 1108 1.61 -2.91 31.11
C GLU A 1108 0.97 -4.29 30.94
N HIS A 1109 1.19 -5.17 31.92
CA HIS A 1109 0.55 -6.45 32.02
C HIS A 1109 -0.88 -6.27 32.52
N GLN A 1110 -1.86 -6.48 31.62
CA GLN A 1110 -3.27 -6.23 31.92
C GLN A 1110 -3.99 -7.41 32.59
N GLY A 1111 -3.26 -8.39 33.15
CA GLY A 1111 -3.88 -9.62 33.65
C GLY A 1111 -4.68 -10.33 32.55
N VAL A 1112 -4.17 -10.29 31.31
CA VAL A 1112 -4.87 -10.82 30.14
C VAL A 1112 -5.02 -12.32 30.30
N ILE A 1113 -6.27 -12.78 30.34
CA ILE A 1113 -6.58 -14.20 30.29
C ILE A 1113 -6.49 -14.66 28.83
N TYR A 1114 -5.45 -15.41 28.49
CA TYR A 1114 -5.29 -16.07 27.21
C TYR A 1114 -6.24 -17.26 27.15
N VAL A 1115 -7.27 -17.13 26.31
CA VAL A 1115 -8.17 -18.23 26.00
C VAL A 1115 -7.70 -18.84 24.69
N ASP A 1116 -6.93 -19.92 24.78
CA ASP A 1116 -6.62 -20.77 23.63
C ASP A 1116 -7.65 -21.91 23.60
N PRO A 1117 -8.66 -21.86 22.72
CA PRO A 1117 -9.69 -22.90 22.64
C PRO A 1117 -9.16 -24.23 22.09
N ILE A 1118 -7.86 -24.29 21.73
CA ILE A 1118 -7.18 -25.43 21.11
C ILE A 1118 -6.11 -26.01 22.07
N ASN A 1119 -5.32 -25.17 22.76
CA ASN A 1119 -4.25 -25.60 23.70
C ASN A 1119 -4.35 -25.03 25.13
N GLY A 1120 -5.42 -24.31 25.48
CA GLY A 1120 -5.63 -23.72 26.80
C GLY A 1120 -6.01 -24.77 27.85
N ASP A 1121 -5.53 -24.59 29.08
CA ASP A 1121 -5.82 -25.44 30.24
C ASP A 1121 -6.65 -24.66 31.27
N ASP A 1122 -7.86 -25.13 31.59
CA ASP A 1122 -8.75 -24.51 32.58
C ASP A 1122 -8.23 -24.59 34.02
N LEU A 1123 -7.13 -25.33 34.26
CA LEU A 1123 -6.41 -25.34 35.54
C LEU A 1123 -5.34 -24.24 35.65
N ASN A 1124 -4.97 -23.59 34.54
CA ASN A 1124 -4.13 -22.40 34.58
C ASN A 1124 -4.94 -21.20 35.07
N ASP A 1125 -4.26 -20.22 35.67
CA ASP A 1125 -4.86 -18.95 36.07
C ASP A 1125 -5.33 -18.09 34.87
N GLY A 1126 -5.13 -18.60 33.65
CA GLY A 1126 -5.46 -17.95 32.40
C GLY A 1126 -4.39 -16.97 31.94
N LEU A 1127 -3.33 -16.70 32.70
CA LEU A 1127 -2.47 -15.55 32.46
C LEU A 1127 -1.24 -15.85 31.56
N SER A 1128 -1.00 -17.10 31.14
CA SER A 1128 0.02 -17.48 30.13
C SER A 1128 -0.57 -18.10 28.88
#